data_AF-A0A8T4VW26-F1
#
_entry.id   AF-A0A8T4VW26-F1
#
_cell.length_a   1.000
_cell.length_b   1.000
_cell.length_c   1.000
_cell.angle_alpha   90.00
_cell.angle_beta   90.00
_cell.angle_gamma   90.00
#
_symmetry.space_group_name_H-M   'P 1'
#
loop_
_entity.id
_entity.type
_entity.pdbx_description
1 polymer ?
#
loop_
_entity_poly.entity_id
_entity_poly.type
_entity_poly.pdbx_seq_one_letter_code
_entity_poly.pdbx_strand_id
1 'polypeptide(L)'
;PEASFAGQQDSFLNVSAEQITTFIKKCWASYWNKRAITYRHNNNIDHLSGGIAVVIQRMVNADRSGVLFTSDPRGKRKNTMILESIYGLGEAIVSGLVTPDQFAIDKKTGKILKQNINKQSVQIKYLNGSNETCSVPLDEQDKPSLDANIIKELVEIGKNIETHFNAPQDIEWSIENDNIYILQSRSITTIFDSEEILWTRGYGDEYWTDVASPLYVSLLGTYLEDYVLKEGAEIMGYNEVLGHDLIRIHNSHAYFNANVLEQVFTYYPKFARTKELLNYFPVKEQDRIKNLPTKTFKLLLSQLLIAIRDPDGKMKRTNDAYIEWSKRFLEEMKSFDNADLSTYSYEELYQTFKRMEQLYLKHYRLIRYGMVSHSIATNLMVKNWLENWLDDTNGVLYSKLISGIPGNKTVETNIAIAKLAQHAQKNAAVKKSLEQDTQEVFLQKLSQNETWKPFKKHYDQFMKDYGHRCHTREVYYPCWIENPELVITLLQGLISDEHLDFSSIEQQKRKERKQTEQQIFDRIKKLPLGFIKKRIFKIVLEYAQTYLTFRENQRFFLDHQHLRQRRLFLEYGRRFHNNDLIDDPMDIFFLPKERIFDIAAGNTSLDKTRLLQEKESFFKNQGKLPPKFIKGSTEFDDTIIYDENSMQITGVGCSPGITTGTVRIVTSISEIGTIQENDILVTRNTDPAWTPVFKKLAGLITETGGILSHGAVVSREYTIPAITAVKQATTLLKNGQQITLDGNTGIIYIQKRKE
;
A
#
# COMPACT_ATOMS: atom_id res chain seq x y z
N PRO A 1 -15.88 7.28 16.04
CA PRO A 1 -16.32 5.87 15.82
C PRO A 1 -17.11 5.77 14.50
N GLU A 2 -16.57 5.05 13.51
CA GLU A 2 -17.25 4.79 12.23
C GLU A 2 -18.24 3.60 12.30
N ALA A 3 -18.53 3.11 13.51
CA ALA A 3 -19.44 2.00 13.74
C ALA A 3 -20.91 2.43 13.64
N SER A 4 -21.69 1.77 12.77
CA SER A 4 -23.12 2.00 12.62
C SER A 4 -23.92 1.21 13.67
N PHE A 5 -24.65 1.91 14.55
CA PHE A 5 -25.54 1.29 15.56
C PHE A 5 -26.96 1.00 15.01
N ALA A 6 -27.10 0.77 13.71
CA ALA A 6 -28.38 0.53 13.06
C ALA A 6 -29.16 -0.62 13.73
N GLY A 7 -30.42 -0.34 14.10
CA GLY A 7 -31.32 -1.30 14.75
C GLY A 7 -30.90 -1.76 16.15
N GLN A 8 -29.86 -1.17 16.76
CA GLN A 8 -29.36 -1.60 18.07
C GLN A 8 -30.04 -0.87 19.25
N GLN A 9 -30.55 0.33 19.01
CA GLN A 9 -31.19 1.19 20.01
C GLN A 9 -32.71 1.21 19.82
N ASP A 10 -33.44 1.63 20.86
CA ASP A 10 -34.89 1.69 20.82
C ASP A 10 -35.34 3.05 20.27
N SER A 11 -36.40 3.04 19.46
CA SER A 11 -37.11 4.22 18.97
C SER A 11 -38.58 4.13 19.38
N PHE A 12 -39.17 5.27 19.73
CA PHE A 12 -40.57 5.35 20.16
C PHE A 12 -41.30 6.40 19.34
N LEU A 13 -42.42 6.00 18.74
CA LEU A 13 -43.26 6.86 17.88
C LEU A 13 -44.49 7.35 18.65
N ASN A 14 -45.10 8.45 18.19
CA ASN A 14 -46.35 9.00 18.74
C ASN A 14 -46.32 9.29 20.26
N VAL A 15 -45.23 9.86 20.75
CA VAL A 15 -45.07 10.25 22.16
C VAL A 15 -45.69 11.64 22.40
N SER A 16 -46.57 11.76 23.38
CA SER A 16 -47.15 13.06 23.77
C SER A 16 -46.12 13.94 24.49
N ALA A 17 -46.31 15.27 24.43
CA ALA A 17 -45.39 16.25 25.02
C ALA A 17 -45.11 16.00 26.52
N GLU A 18 -46.14 15.57 27.27
CA GLU A 18 -46.05 15.27 28.70
C GLU A 18 -45.17 14.05 29.01
N GLN A 19 -45.02 13.13 28.04
CA GLN A 19 -44.31 11.87 28.21
C GLN A 19 -42.86 11.92 27.71
N ILE A 20 -42.45 12.98 27.01
CA ILE A 20 -41.14 13.09 26.36
C ILE A 20 -39.99 12.75 27.32
N THR A 21 -39.97 13.34 28.52
CA THR A 21 -38.89 13.10 29.50
C THR A 21 -38.78 11.63 29.91
N THR A 22 -39.90 10.92 29.95
CA THR A 22 -39.94 9.49 30.27
C THR A 22 -39.35 8.67 29.13
N PHE A 23 -39.67 8.99 27.88
CA PHE A 23 -39.16 8.27 26.72
C PHE A 23 -37.69 8.58 26.41
N ILE A 24 -37.20 9.79 26.72
CA ILE A 24 -35.75 10.08 26.69
C ILE A 24 -34.98 9.09 27.59
N LYS A 25 -35.47 8.87 28.81
CA LYS A 25 -34.86 7.90 29.75
C LYS A 25 -34.91 6.47 29.22
N LYS A 26 -35.98 6.09 28.51
CA LYS A 26 -36.07 4.77 27.86
C LYS A 26 -35.06 4.60 26.73
N CYS A 27 -34.84 5.62 25.90
CA CYS A 27 -33.78 5.60 24.89
C CYS A 27 -32.39 5.48 25.54
N TRP A 28 -32.15 6.19 26.65
CA TRP A 28 -30.91 6.02 27.40
C TRP A 28 -30.74 4.61 27.96
N ALA A 29 -31.82 4.02 28.47
CA ALA A 29 -31.82 2.64 28.94
C ALA A 29 -31.53 1.64 27.81
N SER A 30 -31.99 1.90 26.57
CA SER A 30 -31.75 0.99 25.44
C SER A 30 -30.28 0.80 25.10
N TYR A 31 -29.43 1.77 25.50
CA TYR A 31 -27.98 1.66 25.37
C TYR A 31 -27.43 0.41 26.09
N TRP A 32 -28.12 -0.05 27.13
CA TRP A 32 -27.74 -1.17 27.98
C TRP A 32 -28.52 -2.46 27.67
N ASN A 33 -29.33 -2.48 26.61
CA ASN A 33 -30.00 -3.70 26.18
C ASN A 33 -28.97 -4.75 25.72
N LYS A 34 -29.30 -6.03 25.91
CA LYS A 34 -28.42 -7.17 25.56
C LYS A 34 -27.84 -7.05 24.14
N ARG A 35 -28.68 -6.68 23.16
CA ARG A 35 -28.26 -6.50 21.75
C ARG A 35 -27.18 -5.43 21.59
N ALA A 36 -27.35 -4.28 22.24
CA ALA A 36 -26.44 -3.15 22.14
C ALA A 36 -25.09 -3.44 22.83
N ILE A 37 -25.12 -4.12 23.98
CA ILE A 37 -23.91 -4.57 24.69
C ILE A 37 -23.15 -5.59 23.86
N THR A 38 -23.82 -6.64 23.36
CA THR A 38 -23.18 -7.67 22.54
C THR A 38 -22.58 -7.07 21.26
N TYR A 39 -23.29 -6.16 20.59
CA TYR A 39 -22.75 -5.45 19.43
C TYR A 39 -21.47 -4.68 19.77
N ARG A 40 -21.46 -3.89 20.85
CA ARG A 40 -20.26 -3.15 21.27
C ARG A 40 -19.11 -4.08 21.63
N HIS A 41 -19.38 -5.16 22.36
CA HIS A 41 -18.38 -6.14 22.74
C HIS A 41 -17.72 -6.79 21.52
N ASN A 42 -18.52 -7.25 20.56
CA ASN A 42 -18.02 -7.89 19.34
C ASN A 42 -17.22 -6.94 18.44
N ASN A 43 -17.50 -5.64 18.51
CA ASN A 43 -16.79 -4.61 17.74
C ASN A 43 -15.67 -3.93 18.55
N ASN A 44 -15.29 -4.46 19.72
CA ASN A 44 -14.29 -3.88 20.62
C ASN A 44 -14.54 -2.40 20.96
N ILE A 45 -15.80 -2.00 21.07
CA ILE A 45 -16.22 -0.65 21.48
C ILE A 45 -16.39 -0.63 22.99
N ASP A 46 -15.62 0.22 23.68
CA ASP A 46 -15.73 0.40 25.11
C ASP A 46 -17.13 0.87 25.53
N HIS A 47 -17.62 0.33 26.65
CA HIS A 47 -19.00 0.52 27.11
C HIS A 47 -19.19 1.84 27.86
N LEU A 48 -18.12 2.46 28.37
CA LEU A 48 -18.18 3.65 29.22
C LEU A 48 -17.75 4.94 28.52
N SER A 49 -16.98 4.85 27.44
CA SER A 49 -16.51 6.01 26.66
C SER A 49 -17.54 6.57 25.68
N GLY A 50 -18.68 5.90 25.48
CA GLY A 50 -19.76 6.33 24.58
C GLY A 50 -20.95 6.96 25.30
N GLY A 51 -21.80 7.66 24.54
CA GLY A 51 -23.09 8.18 24.99
C GLY A 51 -24.14 8.08 23.89
N ILE A 52 -25.40 8.37 24.23
CA ILE A 52 -26.52 8.38 23.28
C ILE A 52 -27.16 9.77 23.23
N ALA A 53 -27.25 10.33 22.03
CA ALA A 53 -28.06 11.51 21.76
C ALA A 53 -29.48 11.07 21.37
N VAL A 54 -30.50 11.74 21.92
CA VAL A 54 -31.91 11.44 21.62
C VAL A 54 -32.46 12.51 20.68
N VAL A 55 -32.90 12.09 19.50
CA VAL A 55 -33.56 12.96 18.52
C VAL A 55 -35.04 13.06 18.88
N ILE A 56 -35.54 14.29 19.06
CA ILE A 56 -36.96 14.57 19.24
C ILE A 56 -37.45 15.24 17.96
N GLN A 57 -38.32 14.55 17.23
CA GLN A 57 -38.82 14.97 15.93
C GLN A 57 -40.34 15.04 15.96
N ARG A 58 -40.92 15.99 15.22
CA ARG A 58 -42.38 16.05 15.01
C ARG A 58 -42.81 14.76 14.29
N MET A 59 -43.80 14.08 14.82
CA MET A 59 -44.36 12.90 14.17
C MET A 59 -45.12 13.30 12.90
N VAL A 60 -44.96 12.51 11.84
CA VAL A 60 -45.71 12.63 10.57
C VAL A 60 -46.77 11.53 10.56
N ASN A 61 -48.04 11.88 10.42
CA ASN A 61 -49.12 10.90 10.34
C ASN A 61 -49.21 10.37 8.90
N ALA A 62 -48.29 9.46 8.58
CA ALA A 62 -48.07 9.06 7.20
C ALA A 62 -49.24 8.26 6.61
N ASP A 63 -49.75 8.72 5.47
CA ASP A 63 -50.64 7.95 4.60
C ASP A 63 -49.87 6.85 3.86
N ARG A 64 -48.63 7.16 3.50
CA ARG A 64 -47.67 6.27 2.81
C ARG A 64 -46.28 6.52 3.38
N SER A 65 -45.46 5.48 3.48
CA SER A 65 -44.08 5.60 3.95
C SER A 65 -43.18 4.56 3.31
N GLY A 66 -41.87 4.76 3.42
CA GLY A 66 -40.93 3.85 2.79
C GLY A 66 -39.47 4.24 2.90
N VAL A 67 -38.67 3.54 2.12
CA VAL A 67 -37.22 3.67 2.09
C VAL A 67 -36.77 3.85 0.64
N LEU A 68 -35.83 4.77 0.41
CA LEU A 68 -35.21 5.00 -0.89
C LEU A 68 -33.70 4.81 -0.77
N PHE A 69 -33.18 3.86 -1.51
CA PHE A 69 -31.74 3.67 -1.71
C PHE A 69 -31.33 4.33 -3.03
N THR A 70 -30.38 5.28 -2.98
CA THR A 70 -29.89 5.96 -4.19
C THR A 70 -28.94 5.11 -5.04
N SER A 71 -28.59 3.91 -4.54
CA SER A 71 -27.90 2.84 -5.25
C SER A 71 -28.40 1.48 -4.77
N ASP A 72 -28.38 0.43 -5.61
CA ASP A 72 -28.85 -0.91 -5.23
C ASP A 72 -28.03 -1.46 -4.05
N PRO A 73 -28.65 -1.67 -2.86
CA PRO A 73 -27.94 -2.12 -1.66
C PRO A 73 -27.37 -3.54 -1.81
N ARG A 74 -27.78 -4.29 -2.85
CA ARG A 74 -27.26 -5.63 -3.18
C ARG A 74 -26.06 -5.60 -4.12
N GLY A 75 -25.56 -4.41 -4.50
CA GLY A 75 -24.33 -4.24 -5.27
C GLY A 75 -24.41 -4.57 -6.76
N LYS A 76 -25.56 -5.02 -7.27
CA LYS A 76 -25.67 -5.52 -8.66
C LYS A 76 -25.66 -4.43 -9.72
N ARG A 77 -26.08 -3.20 -9.40
CA ARG A 77 -26.22 -2.08 -10.35
C ARG A 77 -26.04 -0.71 -9.69
N LYS A 78 -24.84 -0.11 -9.83
CA LYS A 78 -24.51 1.22 -9.25
C LYS A 78 -25.43 2.36 -9.73
N ASN A 79 -25.96 2.27 -10.95
CA ASN A 79 -26.85 3.29 -11.56
C ASN A 79 -28.35 2.99 -11.37
N THR A 80 -28.73 2.18 -10.39
CA THR A 80 -30.12 1.86 -10.10
C THR A 80 -30.49 2.30 -8.70
N MET A 81 -31.56 3.08 -8.57
CA MET A 81 -32.19 3.40 -7.29
C MET A 81 -33.22 2.31 -6.94
N ILE A 82 -33.34 1.97 -5.66
CA ILE A 82 -34.36 1.04 -5.16
C ILE A 82 -35.28 1.82 -4.24
N LEU A 83 -36.55 1.90 -4.61
CA LEU A 83 -37.59 2.55 -3.81
C LEU A 83 -38.52 1.46 -3.26
N GLU A 84 -38.70 1.45 -1.94
CA GLU A 84 -39.64 0.59 -1.24
C GLU A 84 -40.74 1.44 -0.60
N SER A 85 -41.99 0.97 -0.65
CA SER A 85 -43.13 1.73 -0.15
C SER A 85 -44.26 0.86 0.42
N ILE A 86 -44.92 1.37 1.44
CA ILE A 86 -46.11 0.79 2.07
C ILE A 86 -47.21 1.84 2.32
N TYR A 87 -48.42 1.36 2.60
CA TYR A 87 -49.49 2.16 3.21
C TYR A 87 -49.27 2.33 4.72
N GLY A 88 -49.55 3.54 5.22
CA GLY A 88 -49.46 3.88 6.64
C GLY A 88 -48.03 4.15 7.14
N LEU A 89 -47.83 4.00 8.45
CA LEU A 89 -46.57 4.29 9.16
C LEU A 89 -45.46 3.26 8.86
N GLY A 90 -44.22 3.75 8.78
CA GLY A 90 -43.03 2.95 8.43
C GLY A 90 -42.69 1.83 9.41
N GLU A 91 -43.27 1.87 10.61
CA GLU A 91 -43.18 0.80 11.62
C GLU A 91 -43.60 -0.57 11.07
N ALA A 92 -44.52 -0.60 10.10
CA ALA A 92 -44.97 -1.84 9.46
C ALA A 92 -43.85 -2.54 8.65
N ILE A 93 -42.90 -1.78 8.09
CA ILE A 93 -41.71 -2.34 7.42
C ILE A 93 -40.77 -2.95 8.45
N VAL A 94 -40.46 -2.21 9.52
CA VAL A 94 -39.48 -2.61 10.54
C VAL A 94 -39.95 -3.82 11.34
N SER A 95 -41.25 -3.91 11.61
CA SER A 95 -41.87 -5.04 12.32
C SER A 95 -42.10 -6.28 11.44
N GLY A 96 -41.91 -6.17 10.13
CA GLY A 96 -42.13 -7.25 9.16
C GLY A 96 -43.60 -7.65 8.97
N LEU A 97 -44.54 -6.78 9.36
CA LEU A 97 -45.98 -7.02 9.22
C LEU A 97 -46.48 -6.90 7.78
N VAL A 98 -45.77 -6.12 6.95
CA VAL A 98 -46.13 -5.84 5.56
C VAL A 98 -44.91 -6.08 4.67
N THR A 99 -45.13 -6.70 3.51
CA THR A 99 -44.11 -6.75 2.45
C THR A 99 -44.26 -5.51 1.56
N PRO A 100 -43.25 -4.63 1.46
CA PRO A 100 -43.35 -3.38 0.72
C PRO A 100 -43.43 -3.62 -0.79
N ASP A 101 -44.05 -2.69 -1.51
CA ASP A 101 -43.84 -2.58 -2.95
C ASP A 101 -42.39 -2.18 -3.23
N GLN A 102 -41.81 -2.68 -4.32
CA GLN A 102 -40.44 -2.38 -4.70
C GLN A 102 -40.35 -1.90 -6.15
N PHE A 103 -39.74 -0.73 -6.35
CA PHE A 103 -39.47 -0.15 -7.66
C PHE A 103 -37.96 -0.02 -7.87
N ALA A 104 -37.45 -0.64 -8.93
CA ALA A 104 -36.07 -0.45 -9.39
C ALA A 104 -36.07 0.59 -10.50
N ILE A 105 -35.32 1.68 -10.31
CA ILE A 105 -35.40 2.88 -11.15
C ILE A 105 -34.02 3.20 -11.72
N ASP A 106 -33.94 3.49 -13.01
CA ASP A 106 -32.70 3.94 -13.64
C ASP A 106 -32.38 5.37 -13.20
N LYS A 107 -31.22 5.54 -12.57
CA LYS A 107 -30.81 6.82 -11.96
C LYS A 107 -30.65 7.95 -12.97
N LYS A 108 -30.21 7.66 -14.20
CA LYS A 108 -29.97 8.69 -15.22
C LYS A 108 -31.26 9.15 -15.89
N THR A 109 -32.12 8.21 -16.23
CA THR A 109 -33.33 8.46 -17.03
C THR A 109 -34.59 8.63 -16.19
N GLY A 110 -34.56 8.24 -14.91
CA GLY A 110 -35.72 8.22 -14.02
C GLY A 110 -36.78 7.17 -14.42
N LYS A 111 -36.46 6.27 -15.35
CA LYS A 111 -37.41 5.24 -15.82
C LYS A 111 -37.47 4.07 -14.84
N ILE A 112 -38.68 3.61 -14.54
CA ILE A 112 -38.90 2.38 -13.78
C ILE A 112 -38.44 1.20 -14.66
N LEU A 113 -37.40 0.50 -14.20
CA LEU A 113 -36.83 -0.68 -14.86
C LEU A 113 -37.60 -1.95 -14.51
N LYS A 114 -38.04 -2.04 -13.25
CA LYS A 114 -38.80 -3.17 -12.71
C LYS A 114 -39.67 -2.68 -11.56
N GLN A 115 -40.88 -3.20 -11.48
CA GLN A 115 -41.78 -3.01 -10.33
C GLN A 115 -42.21 -4.38 -9.80
N ASN A 116 -42.28 -4.51 -8.49
CA ASN A 116 -42.85 -5.66 -7.79
C ASN A 116 -43.89 -5.13 -6.81
N ILE A 117 -45.17 -5.34 -7.14
CA ILE A 117 -46.30 -4.89 -6.34
C ILE A 117 -46.74 -6.06 -5.48
N ASN A 118 -46.76 -5.86 -4.17
CA ASN A 118 -47.12 -6.89 -3.20
C ASN A 118 -48.49 -6.57 -2.61
N LYS A 119 -49.25 -7.62 -2.30
CA LYS A 119 -50.54 -7.44 -1.64
C LYS A 119 -50.34 -6.93 -0.21
N GLN A 120 -50.84 -5.73 0.08
CA GLN A 120 -50.77 -5.13 1.41
C GLN A 120 -52.14 -5.19 2.08
N SER A 121 -52.39 -6.21 2.90
CA SER A 121 -53.69 -6.40 3.57
C SER A 121 -53.85 -5.56 4.84
N VAL A 122 -52.74 -5.13 5.45
CA VAL A 122 -52.72 -4.39 6.71
C VAL A 122 -51.82 -3.15 6.59
N GLN A 123 -52.13 -2.13 7.39
CA GLN A 123 -51.36 -0.90 7.53
C GLN A 123 -51.38 -0.45 8.99
N ILE A 124 -50.38 0.30 9.44
CA ILE A 124 -50.39 0.91 10.77
C ILE A 124 -50.79 2.37 10.63
N LYS A 125 -51.82 2.79 11.37
CA LYS A 125 -52.25 4.20 11.45
C LYS A 125 -52.28 4.66 12.89
N TYR A 126 -52.06 5.95 13.09
CA TYR A 126 -52.27 6.55 14.39
C TYR A 126 -53.77 6.85 14.59
N LEU A 127 -54.42 6.12 15.49
CA LEU A 127 -55.84 6.22 15.81
C LEU A 127 -56.00 6.26 17.33
N ASN A 128 -56.93 7.10 17.82
CA ASN A 128 -57.33 7.14 19.24
C ASN A 128 -56.17 7.25 20.26
N GLY A 129 -55.06 7.89 19.90
CA GLY A 129 -53.91 8.05 20.78
C GLY A 129 -52.90 6.90 20.77
N SER A 130 -53.02 5.93 19.85
CA SER A 130 -52.09 4.80 19.72
C SER A 130 -51.87 4.35 18.27
N ASN A 131 -50.83 3.57 18.03
CA ASN A 131 -50.60 2.93 16.73
C ASN A 131 -51.47 1.68 16.64
N GLU A 132 -52.46 1.71 15.76
CA GLU A 132 -53.39 0.59 15.54
C GLU A 132 -53.13 -0.06 14.18
N THR A 133 -53.13 -1.39 14.16
CA THR A 133 -53.06 -2.16 12.90
C THR A 133 -54.46 -2.23 12.30
N CYS A 134 -54.62 -1.65 11.10
CA CYS A 134 -55.88 -1.56 10.37
C CYS A 134 -55.81 -2.31 9.05
N SER A 135 -56.96 -2.71 8.51
CA SER A 135 -57.02 -3.24 7.14
C SER A 135 -56.79 -2.12 6.11
N VAL A 136 -56.07 -2.43 5.04
CA VAL A 136 -56.09 -1.60 3.82
C VAL A 136 -57.42 -1.86 3.08
N PRO A 137 -58.07 -0.83 2.48
CA PRO A 137 -59.28 -1.02 1.68
C PRO A 137 -59.10 -2.11 0.61
N LEU A 138 -60.09 -2.99 0.45
CA LEU A 138 -59.98 -4.18 -0.42
C LEU A 138 -59.62 -3.84 -1.87
N ASP A 139 -60.04 -2.68 -2.36
CA ASP A 139 -59.77 -2.19 -3.71
C ASP A 139 -58.39 -1.55 -3.87
N GLU A 140 -57.64 -1.36 -2.79
CA GLU A 140 -56.27 -0.81 -2.78
C GLU A 140 -55.20 -1.87 -2.49
N GLN A 141 -55.55 -3.00 -1.86
CA GLN A 141 -54.57 -3.99 -1.38
C GLN A 141 -53.65 -4.53 -2.48
N ASP A 142 -54.14 -4.63 -3.72
CA ASP A 142 -53.41 -5.18 -4.87
C ASP A 142 -52.90 -4.08 -5.84
N LYS A 143 -53.05 -2.80 -5.47
CA LYS A 143 -52.57 -1.65 -6.26
C LYS A 143 -51.20 -1.17 -5.74
N PRO A 144 -50.40 -0.51 -6.60
CA PRO A 144 -49.17 0.14 -6.16
C PRO A 144 -49.46 1.18 -5.07
N SER A 145 -48.72 1.13 -3.97
CA SER A 145 -48.86 2.10 -2.88
C SER A 145 -48.34 3.49 -3.25
N LEU A 146 -47.72 3.68 -4.42
CA LEU A 146 -47.23 4.95 -4.92
C LEU A 146 -47.67 5.23 -6.35
N ASP A 147 -47.98 6.50 -6.60
CA ASP A 147 -48.34 7.02 -7.91
C ASP A 147 -47.07 7.40 -8.69
N ALA A 148 -47.11 7.31 -10.02
CA ALA A 148 -45.94 7.56 -10.86
C ALA A 148 -45.34 8.98 -10.71
N ASN A 149 -46.16 9.98 -10.35
CA ASN A 149 -45.70 11.35 -10.10
C ASN A 149 -44.89 11.44 -8.80
N ILE A 150 -45.38 10.82 -7.73
CA ILE A 150 -44.70 10.76 -6.43
C ILE A 150 -43.37 10.02 -6.56
N ILE A 151 -43.32 8.92 -7.32
CA ILE A 151 -42.08 8.19 -7.57
C ILE A 151 -41.03 9.10 -8.23
N LYS A 152 -41.41 9.91 -9.22
CA LYS A 152 -40.48 10.85 -9.87
C LYS A 152 -39.96 11.90 -8.89
N GLU A 153 -40.83 12.44 -8.04
CA GLU A 153 -40.44 13.44 -7.05
C GLU A 153 -39.46 12.87 -6.03
N LEU A 154 -39.72 11.67 -5.49
CA LEU A 154 -38.80 10.97 -4.58
C LEU A 154 -37.45 10.68 -5.23
N VAL A 155 -37.41 10.32 -6.51
CA VAL A 155 -36.17 10.10 -7.27
C VAL A 155 -35.34 11.37 -7.36
N GLU A 156 -35.95 12.52 -7.66
CA GLU A 156 -35.24 13.80 -7.72
C GLU A 156 -34.75 14.25 -6.33
N ILE A 157 -35.56 14.07 -5.29
CA ILE A 157 -35.14 14.31 -3.90
C ILE A 157 -33.92 13.43 -3.55
N GLY A 158 -33.96 12.14 -3.88
CA GLY A 158 -32.85 11.21 -3.65
C GLY A 158 -31.56 11.63 -4.35
N LYS A 159 -31.64 12.08 -5.61
CA LYS A 159 -30.48 12.61 -6.36
C LYS A 159 -29.89 13.84 -5.69
N ASN A 160 -30.74 14.77 -5.25
CA ASN A 160 -30.30 16.01 -4.60
C ASN A 160 -29.60 15.72 -3.28
N ILE A 161 -30.16 14.81 -2.47
CA ILE A 161 -29.57 14.39 -1.19
C ILE A 161 -28.22 13.68 -1.43
N GLU A 162 -28.15 12.74 -2.37
CA GLU A 162 -26.90 12.06 -2.71
C GLU A 162 -25.82 13.01 -3.24
N THR A 163 -26.21 14.00 -4.05
CA THR A 163 -25.30 15.03 -4.56
C THR A 163 -24.76 15.90 -3.41
N HIS A 164 -25.63 16.25 -2.45
CA HIS A 164 -25.25 17.02 -1.28
C HIS A 164 -24.24 16.28 -0.39
N PHE A 165 -24.46 14.99 -0.13
CA PHE A 165 -23.54 14.18 0.70
C PHE A 165 -22.36 13.59 -0.08
N ASN A 166 -22.34 13.72 -1.40
CA ASN A 166 -21.35 13.15 -2.31
C ASN A 166 -21.08 11.65 -2.08
N ALA A 167 -22.11 10.89 -1.68
CA ALA A 167 -22.06 9.47 -1.39
C ALA A 167 -23.46 8.87 -1.49
N PRO A 168 -23.62 7.60 -1.92
CA PRO A 168 -24.93 6.95 -1.97
C PRO A 168 -25.63 6.91 -0.61
N GLN A 169 -26.93 7.16 -0.59
CA GLN A 169 -27.74 7.34 0.61
C GLN A 169 -28.87 6.30 0.70
N ASP A 170 -29.14 5.88 1.92
CA ASP A 170 -30.35 5.22 2.38
C ASP A 170 -31.22 6.27 3.09
N ILE A 171 -32.42 6.50 2.55
CA ILE A 171 -33.29 7.61 2.89
C ILE A 171 -34.65 7.07 3.35
N GLU A 172 -35.04 7.37 4.58
CA GLU A 172 -36.38 7.09 5.10
C GLU A 172 -37.29 8.29 4.84
N TRP A 173 -38.49 8.02 4.30
CA TRP A 173 -39.45 9.06 3.90
C TRP A 173 -40.89 8.70 4.29
N SER A 174 -41.73 9.72 4.38
CA SER A 174 -43.15 9.60 4.65
C SER A 174 -43.95 10.65 3.87
N ILE A 175 -45.23 10.37 3.63
CA ILE A 175 -46.16 11.25 2.93
C ILE A 175 -47.36 11.50 3.83
N GLU A 176 -47.68 12.77 4.08
CA GLU A 176 -48.87 13.21 4.81
C GLU A 176 -49.57 14.29 3.97
N ASN A 177 -50.82 14.04 3.57
CA ASN A 177 -51.59 14.95 2.72
C ASN A 177 -50.82 15.40 1.46
N ASP A 178 -50.30 14.43 0.70
CA ASP A 178 -49.48 14.62 -0.51
C ASP A 178 -48.14 15.36 -0.32
N ASN A 179 -47.74 15.72 0.91
CA ASN A 179 -46.44 16.32 1.19
C ASN A 179 -45.41 15.25 1.57
N ILE A 180 -44.27 15.25 0.88
CA ILE A 180 -43.15 14.33 1.17
C ILE A 180 -42.26 14.91 2.29
N TYR A 181 -42.05 14.12 3.33
CA TYR A 181 -41.15 14.41 4.44
C TYR A 181 -40.00 13.42 4.47
N ILE A 182 -38.77 13.92 4.56
CA ILE A 182 -37.58 13.10 4.80
C ILE A 182 -37.35 12.97 6.31
N LEU A 183 -37.32 11.73 6.78
CA LEU A 183 -37.22 11.42 8.20
C LEU A 183 -35.77 11.18 8.60
N GLN A 184 -35.03 10.44 7.78
CA GLN A 184 -33.64 10.09 8.01
C GLN A 184 -32.89 9.95 6.68
N SER A 185 -31.61 10.31 6.67
CA SER A 185 -30.68 9.98 5.58
C SER A 185 -29.37 9.47 6.17
N ARG A 186 -28.82 8.41 5.59
CA ARG A 186 -27.54 7.84 6.00
C ARG A 186 -26.78 7.29 4.79
N SER A 187 -25.45 7.32 4.83
CA SER A 187 -24.64 6.71 3.78
C SER A 187 -24.81 5.19 3.73
N ILE A 188 -24.94 4.63 2.52
CA ILE A 188 -24.97 3.18 2.32
C ILE A 188 -23.54 2.64 2.47
N THR A 189 -23.25 2.05 3.63
CA THR A 189 -21.93 1.45 3.91
C THR A 189 -21.79 0.04 3.33
N THR A 190 -22.89 -0.54 2.83
CA THR A 190 -22.98 -1.91 2.30
C THR A 190 -23.06 -1.96 0.77
N ILE A 191 -22.66 -0.92 0.03
CA ILE A 191 -22.46 -1.06 -1.41
C ILE A 191 -21.23 -1.92 -1.62
N PHE A 192 -21.45 -3.23 -1.54
CA PHE A 192 -20.51 -4.22 -1.95
C PHE A 192 -20.37 -4.07 -3.47
N ASP A 193 -19.18 -3.72 -3.93
CA ASP A 193 -18.84 -3.92 -5.33
C ASP A 193 -19.16 -5.37 -5.68
N SER A 194 -19.94 -5.55 -6.74
CA SER A 194 -20.26 -6.87 -7.31
C SER A 194 -18.96 -7.65 -7.53
N GLU A 195 -18.88 -8.84 -6.90
CA GLU A 195 -17.67 -9.65 -6.70
C GLU A 195 -16.68 -9.00 -5.73
N GLU A 196 -16.61 -9.51 -4.50
CA GLU A 196 -15.71 -9.00 -3.45
C GLU A 196 -14.27 -8.91 -3.98
N ILE A 197 -13.87 -7.69 -4.39
CA ILE A 197 -12.52 -7.41 -4.90
C ILE A 197 -11.54 -7.84 -3.82
N LEU A 198 -10.64 -8.75 -4.21
CA LEU A 198 -9.56 -9.17 -3.34
C LEU A 198 -8.46 -8.13 -3.41
N TRP A 199 -8.11 -7.57 -2.26
CA TRP A 199 -7.03 -6.63 -2.09
C TRP A 199 -5.86 -7.34 -1.40
N THR A 200 -4.64 -7.10 -1.88
CA THR A 200 -3.42 -7.72 -1.34
C THR A 200 -2.38 -6.67 -1.00
N ARG A 201 -1.80 -6.79 0.20
CA ARG A 201 -0.65 -5.99 0.62
C ARG A 201 0.66 -6.57 0.05
N GLY A 202 0.65 -7.77 -0.53
CA GLY A 202 1.87 -8.47 -0.96
C GLY A 202 2.81 -7.68 -1.88
N TYR A 203 2.26 -6.88 -2.81
CA TYR A 203 3.07 -5.98 -3.64
C TYR A 203 3.49 -4.70 -2.87
N GLY A 204 2.60 -4.18 -2.01
CA GLY A 204 2.92 -3.09 -1.08
C GLY A 204 4.09 -3.46 -0.16
N ASP A 205 4.16 -4.69 0.32
CA ASP A 205 5.25 -5.19 1.17
C ASP A 205 6.62 -5.25 0.51
N GLU A 206 6.70 -5.12 -0.81
CA GLU A 206 7.98 -5.03 -1.51
C GLU A 206 8.31 -3.59 -1.94
N TYR A 207 7.29 -2.79 -2.23
CA TYR A 207 7.45 -1.49 -2.90
C TYR A 207 7.01 -0.29 -2.07
N TRP A 208 6.08 -0.48 -1.13
CA TRP A 208 5.40 0.53 -0.32
C TRP A 208 5.11 -0.02 1.08
N THR A 209 6.17 -0.26 1.85
CA THR A 209 6.10 -1.04 3.11
C THR A 209 5.60 -0.25 4.31
N ASP A 210 5.82 1.06 4.30
CA ASP A 210 5.48 1.92 5.44
C ASP A 210 4.07 2.48 5.31
N VAL A 211 3.59 3.04 6.42
CA VAL A 211 2.36 3.84 6.42
C VAL A 211 2.45 4.97 5.38
N ALA A 212 1.31 5.23 4.75
CA ALA A 212 1.16 6.12 3.63
C ALA A 212 0.40 7.38 4.03
N SER A 213 1.01 8.54 3.85
CA SER A 213 0.35 9.83 4.00
C SER A 213 -0.53 10.13 2.76
N PRO A 214 -1.67 10.84 2.90
CA PRO A 214 -2.48 11.28 1.77
C PRO A 214 -1.68 11.98 0.66
N LEU A 215 -0.69 12.81 1.02
CA LEU A 215 0.20 13.45 0.05
C LEU A 215 1.01 12.40 -0.70
N TYR A 216 1.64 11.45 0.00
CA TYR A 216 2.42 10.39 -0.65
C TYR A 216 1.57 9.56 -1.60
N VAL A 217 0.34 9.22 -1.20
CA VAL A 217 -0.60 8.47 -2.03
C VAL A 217 -0.95 9.22 -3.30
N SER A 218 -1.27 10.51 -3.16
CA SER A 218 -1.56 11.34 -4.32
C SER A 218 -0.34 11.49 -5.23
N LEU A 219 0.89 11.53 -4.71
CA LEU A 219 2.12 11.65 -5.51
C LEU A 219 2.47 10.35 -6.22
N LEU A 220 2.61 9.23 -5.52
CA LEU A 220 3.08 7.98 -6.12
C LEU A 220 1.95 7.10 -6.66
N GLY A 221 0.85 6.98 -5.90
CA GLY A 221 -0.24 6.07 -6.23
C GLY A 221 -0.88 6.41 -7.58
N THR A 222 -1.13 7.69 -7.82
CA THR A 222 -1.67 8.17 -9.10
C THR A 222 -0.73 7.86 -10.27
N TYR A 223 0.59 7.96 -10.10
CA TYR A 223 1.53 7.62 -11.18
C TYR A 223 1.60 6.13 -11.49
N LEU A 224 1.51 5.28 -10.47
CA LEU A 224 1.44 3.84 -10.67
C LEU A 224 0.14 3.43 -11.36
N GLU A 225 -0.98 4.03 -10.98
CA GLU A 225 -2.27 3.69 -11.56
C GLU A 225 -2.42 4.24 -12.98
N ASP A 226 -2.20 5.53 -13.20
CA ASP A 226 -2.54 6.16 -14.47
C ASP A 226 -1.47 5.92 -15.55
N TYR A 227 -0.18 5.92 -15.20
CA TYR A 227 0.90 5.85 -16.19
C TYR A 227 1.55 4.47 -16.30
N VAL A 228 1.76 3.79 -15.16
CA VAL A 228 2.35 2.43 -15.18
C VAL A 228 1.30 1.42 -15.62
N LEU A 229 0.11 1.42 -15.02
CA LEU A 229 -0.96 0.48 -15.33
C LEU A 229 -1.83 0.93 -16.52
N LYS A 230 -2.63 1.99 -16.40
CA LYS A 230 -3.67 2.34 -17.40
C LYS A 230 -3.05 2.69 -18.76
N GLU A 231 -2.17 3.69 -18.82
CA GLU A 231 -1.48 4.07 -20.08
C GLU A 231 -0.65 2.89 -20.62
N GLY A 232 0.03 2.14 -19.76
CA GLY A 232 0.82 0.96 -20.16
C GLY A 232 -0.06 -0.14 -20.78
N ALA A 233 -1.22 -0.40 -20.19
CA ALA A 233 -2.19 -1.37 -20.67
C ALA A 233 -2.81 -0.95 -22.01
N GLU A 234 -3.14 0.33 -22.19
CA GLU A 234 -3.62 0.87 -23.47
C GLU A 234 -2.59 0.69 -24.60
N ILE A 235 -1.31 0.97 -24.30
CA ILE A 235 -0.21 0.77 -25.25
C ILE A 235 -0.10 -0.72 -25.61
N MET A 236 -0.10 -1.60 -24.61
CA MET A 236 0.06 -3.04 -24.78
C MET A 236 -1.18 -3.75 -25.32
N GLY A 237 -2.35 -3.10 -25.35
CA GLY A 237 -3.63 -3.68 -25.75
C GLY A 237 -4.23 -4.61 -24.68
N TYR A 238 -3.94 -4.37 -23.41
CA TYR A 238 -4.43 -5.15 -22.26
C TYR A 238 -5.74 -4.56 -21.74
N ASN A 239 -6.80 -4.63 -22.54
CA ASN A 239 -8.08 -4.02 -22.20
C ASN A 239 -8.72 -4.61 -20.93
N GLU A 240 -8.35 -5.83 -20.55
CA GLU A 240 -8.90 -6.53 -19.38
C GLU A 240 -8.46 -5.96 -18.02
N VAL A 241 -7.41 -5.13 -17.99
CA VAL A 241 -7.00 -4.45 -16.75
C VAL A 241 -7.54 -3.03 -16.65
N LEU A 242 -8.18 -2.53 -17.72
CA LEU A 242 -8.74 -1.18 -17.75
C LEU A 242 -10.11 -1.15 -17.04
N GLY A 243 -10.33 -0.14 -16.20
CA GLY A 243 -11.60 0.06 -15.48
C GLY A 243 -11.63 -0.46 -14.04
N HIS A 244 -10.49 -0.91 -13.50
CA HIS A 244 -10.35 -1.29 -12.11
C HIS A 244 -9.34 -0.39 -11.39
N ASP A 245 -9.69 0.08 -10.19
CA ASP A 245 -8.75 0.79 -9.33
C ASP A 245 -7.60 -0.14 -8.93
N LEU A 246 -6.37 0.37 -9.00
CA LEU A 246 -5.18 -0.45 -8.71
C LEU A 246 -4.88 -0.46 -7.21
N ILE A 247 -5.00 0.70 -6.57
CA ILE A 247 -4.51 0.93 -5.21
C ILE A 247 -5.66 1.37 -4.32
N ARG A 248 -5.75 0.76 -3.14
CA ARG A 248 -6.63 1.19 -2.06
C ARG A 248 -5.79 1.38 -0.81
N ILE A 249 -6.07 2.45 -0.06
CA ILE A 249 -5.47 2.66 1.26
C ILE A 249 -6.40 2.09 2.32
N HIS A 250 -5.86 1.25 3.19
CA HIS A 250 -6.57 0.67 4.33
C HIS A 250 -5.67 0.68 5.56
N ASN A 251 -6.14 1.24 6.68
CA ASN A 251 -5.32 1.49 7.87
C ASN A 251 -3.96 2.15 7.54
N SER A 252 -3.99 3.15 6.67
CA SER A 252 -2.79 3.85 6.15
C SER A 252 -1.78 2.97 5.42
N HIS A 253 -2.13 1.75 4.99
CA HIS A 253 -1.27 0.88 4.18
C HIS A 253 -1.83 0.72 2.77
N ALA A 254 -0.94 0.60 1.78
CA ALA A 254 -1.33 0.40 0.39
C ALA A 254 -1.64 -1.07 0.10
N TYR A 255 -2.86 -1.32 -0.39
CA TYR A 255 -3.29 -2.60 -0.93
C TYR A 255 -3.49 -2.49 -2.44
N PHE A 256 -3.09 -3.54 -3.13
CA PHE A 256 -3.21 -3.66 -4.58
C PHE A 256 -4.37 -4.58 -4.95
N ASN A 257 -5.08 -4.24 -6.01
CA ASN A 257 -6.17 -5.05 -6.53
C ASN A 257 -5.64 -6.37 -7.09
N ALA A 258 -5.93 -7.47 -6.41
CA ALA A 258 -5.44 -8.80 -6.79
C ALA A 258 -6.02 -9.25 -8.14
N ASN A 259 -7.27 -8.89 -8.48
CA ASN A 259 -7.85 -9.22 -9.78
C ASN A 259 -7.06 -8.57 -10.93
N VAL A 260 -6.62 -7.32 -10.77
CA VAL A 260 -5.75 -6.65 -11.74
C VAL A 260 -4.41 -7.38 -11.87
N LEU A 261 -3.78 -7.74 -10.74
CA LEU A 261 -2.52 -8.51 -10.74
C LEU A 261 -2.67 -9.87 -11.42
N GLU A 262 -3.78 -10.59 -11.16
CA GLU A 262 -4.09 -11.87 -11.81
C GLU A 262 -4.16 -11.71 -13.32
N GLN A 263 -4.88 -10.70 -13.81
CA GLN A 263 -4.99 -10.43 -15.24
C GLN A 263 -3.62 -10.12 -15.86
N VAL A 264 -2.78 -9.31 -15.20
CA VAL A 264 -1.39 -9.06 -15.64
C VAL A 264 -0.62 -10.38 -15.71
N PHE A 265 -0.80 -11.28 -14.74
CA PHE A 265 -0.05 -12.54 -14.70
C PHE A 265 -0.47 -13.54 -15.78
N THR A 266 -1.67 -13.42 -16.33
CA THR A 266 -2.09 -14.21 -17.49
C THR A 266 -1.26 -13.93 -18.75
N TYR A 267 -0.56 -12.79 -18.82
CA TYR A 267 0.37 -12.49 -19.91
C TYR A 267 1.76 -13.12 -19.71
N TYR A 268 2.12 -13.58 -18.51
CA TYR A 268 3.32 -14.38 -18.32
C TYR A 268 3.08 -15.86 -18.71
N PRO A 269 4.11 -16.53 -19.26
CA PRO A 269 4.11 -17.98 -19.44
C PRO A 269 3.87 -18.73 -18.13
N LYS A 270 3.20 -19.89 -18.18
CA LYS A 270 2.91 -20.70 -16.98
C LYS A 270 4.15 -21.02 -16.13
N PHE A 271 5.28 -21.34 -16.78
CA PHE A 271 6.54 -21.63 -16.07
C PHE A 271 7.11 -20.40 -15.33
N ALA A 272 6.73 -19.18 -15.72
CA ALA A 272 7.15 -17.94 -15.09
C ALA A 272 6.24 -17.53 -13.91
N ARG A 273 5.16 -18.27 -13.63
CA ARG A 273 4.30 -18.03 -12.46
C ARG A 273 4.81 -18.84 -11.27
N THR A 274 5.97 -18.43 -10.76
CA THR A 274 6.65 -19.11 -9.67
C THR A 274 5.93 -18.92 -8.34
N LYS A 275 6.31 -19.69 -7.30
CA LYS A 275 5.71 -19.58 -5.96
C LYS A 275 5.87 -18.17 -5.39
N GLU A 276 7.00 -17.53 -5.64
CA GLU A 276 7.30 -16.17 -5.17
C GLU A 276 6.33 -15.15 -5.79
N LEU A 277 6.06 -15.27 -7.10
CA LEU A 277 5.12 -14.39 -7.80
C LEU A 277 3.67 -14.63 -7.34
N LEU A 278 3.31 -15.89 -7.10
CA LEU A 278 1.97 -16.28 -6.63
C LEU A 278 1.71 -15.92 -5.16
N ASN A 279 2.74 -15.57 -4.39
CA ASN A 279 2.60 -15.14 -3.01
C ASN A 279 1.76 -13.86 -2.84
N TYR A 280 1.45 -13.14 -3.93
CA TYR A 280 0.50 -12.02 -3.88
C TYR A 280 -0.96 -12.45 -3.75
N PHE A 281 -1.25 -13.76 -3.82
CA PHE A 281 -2.59 -14.33 -3.70
C PHE A 281 -2.68 -15.31 -2.53
N PRO A 282 -3.89 -15.48 -1.95
CA PRO A 282 -4.15 -16.51 -0.94
C PRO A 282 -3.75 -17.89 -1.43
N VAL A 283 -3.21 -18.74 -0.55
CA VAL A 283 -2.68 -20.08 -0.88
C VAL A 283 -3.69 -20.91 -1.70
N LYS A 284 -4.97 -20.84 -1.35
CA LYS A 284 -6.06 -21.57 -2.04
C LYS A 284 -6.25 -21.16 -3.51
N GLU A 285 -5.86 -19.94 -3.88
CA GLU A 285 -6.00 -19.40 -5.24
C GLU A 285 -4.75 -19.61 -6.09
N GLN A 286 -3.58 -19.87 -5.47
CA GLN A 286 -2.30 -19.92 -6.18
C GLN A 286 -2.27 -21.02 -7.26
N ASP A 287 -2.77 -22.22 -6.95
CA ASP A 287 -2.81 -23.33 -7.92
C ASP A 287 -3.74 -23.04 -9.09
N ARG A 288 -4.87 -22.35 -8.87
CA ARG A 288 -5.77 -21.91 -9.95
C ARG A 288 -5.04 -20.94 -10.88
N ILE A 289 -4.44 -19.89 -10.33
CA ILE A 289 -3.76 -18.82 -11.08
C ILE A 289 -2.54 -19.34 -11.83
N LYS A 290 -1.76 -20.23 -11.21
CA LYS A 290 -0.63 -20.92 -11.84
C LYS A 290 -1.03 -21.63 -13.13
N ASN A 291 -2.21 -22.24 -13.14
CA ASN A 291 -2.68 -23.09 -14.23
C ASN A 291 -3.50 -22.37 -15.32
N LEU A 292 -3.87 -21.09 -15.11
CA LEU A 292 -4.59 -20.28 -16.10
C LEU A 292 -3.89 -20.26 -17.48
N PRO A 293 -4.63 -20.22 -18.60
CA PRO A 293 -4.01 -20.15 -19.92
C PRO A 293 -3.18 -18.87 -20.08
N THR A 294 -2.00 -18.99 -20.71
CA THR A 294 -1.21 -17.82 -21.09
C THR A 294 -1.82 -17.16 -22.32
N LYS A 295 -2.00 -15.84 -22.30
CA LYS A 295 -2.53 -15.06 -23.42
C LYS A 295 -1.46 -14.80 -24.50
N THR A 296 -0.88 -15.87 -25.06
CA THR A 296 0.33 -15.81 -25.90
C THR A 296 0.19 -14.90 -27.12
N PHE A 297 -0.94 -14.94 -27.83
CA PHE A 297 -1.18 -14.06 -28.98
C PHE A 297 -1.17 -12.58 -28.58
N LYS A 298 -1.85 -12.24 -27.48
CA LYS A 298 -1.86 -10.86 -26.95
C LYS A 298 -0.50 -10.43 -26.44
N LEU A 299 0.28 -11.33 -25.84
CA LEU A 299 1.66 -11.06 -25.45
C LEU A 299 2.55 -10.73 -26.67
N LEU A 300 2.44 -11.48 -27.77
CA LEU A 300 3.20 -11.18 -28.99
C LEU A 300 2.74 -9.87 -29.63
N LEU A 301 1.43 -9.63 -29.67
CA LEU A 301 0.86 -8.38 -30.15
C LEU A 301 1.33 -7.20 -29.30
N SER A 302 1.41 -7.34 -27.97
CA SER A 302 1.87 -6.25 -27.09
C SER A 302 3.31 -5.86 -27.37
N GLN A 303 4.21 -6.81 -27.68
CA GLN A 303 5.58 -6.49 -28.08
C GLN A 303 5.63 -5.66 -29.38
N LEU A 304 4.77 -5.98 -30.36
CA LEU A 304 4.65 -5.20 -31.60
C LEU A 304 4.09 -3.80 -31.33
N LEU A 305 3.02 -3.71 -30.52
CA LEU A 305 2.39 -2.44 -30.18
C LEU A 305 3.34 -1.52 -29.40
N ILE A 306 4.10 -2.05 -28.43
CA ILE A 306 5.16 -1.32 -27.75
C ILE A 306 6.16 -0.79 -28.77
N ALA A 307 6.64 -1.64 -29.69
CA ALA A 307 7.64 -1.23 -30.68
C ALA A 307 7.19 -0.07 -31.59
N ILE A 308 5.88 0.07 -31.83
CA ILE A 308 5.27 1.10 -32.68
C ILE A 308 4.88 2.35 -31.85
N ARG A 309 4.15 2.15 -30.76
CA ARG A 309 3.50 3.22 -29.98
C ARG A 309 4.42 3.82 -28.92
N ASP A 310 5.35 3.04 -28.38
CA ASP A 310 6.32 3.49 -27.36
C ASP A 310 7.67 2.80 -27.56
N PRO A 311 8.47 3.24 -28.56
CA PRO A 311 9.71 2.56 -28.96
C PRO A 311 10.76 2.44 -27.84
N ASP A 312 10.69 3.29 -26.81
CA ASP A 312 11.58 3.20 -25.65
C ASP A 312 11.20 2.04 -24.72
N GLY A 313 10.00 1.49 -24.83
CA GLY A 313 9.58 0.28 -24.13
C GLY A 313 10.20 -1.02 -24.66
N LYS A 314 10.86 -0.99 -25.82
CA LYS A 314 11.55 -2.16 -26.37
C LYS A 314 12.68 -2.60 -25.44
N MET A 315 12.79 -3.90 -25.19
CA MET A 315 13.81 -4.49 -24.29
C MET A 315 15.26 -4.10 -24.62
N LYS A 316 15.58 -3.80 -25.89
CA LYS A 316 16.93 -3.32 -26.27
C LYS A 316 17.16 -1.82 -26.04
N ARG A 317 16.11 -1.02 -25.88
CA ARG A 317 16.17 0.45 -25.76
C ARG A 317 15.80 0.99 -24.38
N THR A 318 14.99 0.29 -23.59
CA THR A 318 14.48 0.82 -22.31
C THR A 318 15.60 1.24 -21.36
N ASN A 319 16.65 0.43 -21.23
CA ASN A 319 17.81 0.79 -20.40
C ASN A 319 18.58 2.00 -20.94
N ASP A 320 18.77 2.11 -22.25
CA ASP A 320 19.49 3.23 -22.87
C ASP A 320 18.72 4.54 -22.67
N ALA A 321 17.41 4.52 -22.93
CA ALA A 321 16.51 5.63 -22.70
C ALA A 321 16.48 6.05 -21.22
N TYR A 322 16.60 5.10 -20.31
CA TYR A 322 16.69 5.36 -18.87
C TYR A 322 18.01 6.01 -18.46
N ILE A 323 19.13 5.56 -19.02
CA ILE A 323 20.43 6.18 -18.78
C ILE A 323 20.43 7.63 -19.30
N GLU A 324 19.91 7.87 -20.51
CA GLU A 324 19.79 9.21 -21.07
C GLU A 324 18.89 10.11 -20.20
N TRP A 325 17.70 9.61 -19.86
CA TRP A 325 16.78 10.29 -18.95
C TRP A 325 17.44 10.65 -17.62
N SER A 326 18.20 9.72 -17.03
CA SER A 326 18.81 9.91 -15.70
C SER A 326 19.80 11.07 -15.67
N LYS A 327 20.55 11.31 -16.76
CA LYS A 327 21.52 12.41 -16.85
C LYS A 327 20.80 13.76 -16.83
N ARG A 328 19.80 13.91 -17.71
CA ARG A 328 18.97 15.11 -17.80
C ARG A 328 18.22 15.37 -16.49
N PHE A 329 17.67 14.31 -15.88
CA PHE A 329 17.00 14.39 -14.60
C PHE A 329 17.91 14.94 -13.50
N LEU A 330 19.13 14.42 -13.36
CA LEU A 330 20.09 14.89 -12.36
C LEU A 330 20.56 16.33 -12.59
N GLU A 331 20.65 16.78 -13.84
CA GLU A 331 20.96 18.18 -14.17
C GLU A 331 19.84 19.13 -13.72
N GLU A 332 18.59 18.79 -13.99
CA GLU A 332 17.42 19.56 -13.55
C GLU A 332 17.27 19.57 -12.02
N MET A 333 17.59 18.46 -11.34
CA MET A 333 17.58 18.43 -9.87
C MET A 333 18.60 19.39 -9.26
N LYS A 334 19.78 19.59 -9.90
CA LYS A 334 20.74 20.61 -9.46
C LYS A 334 20.19 22.03 -9.64
N SER A 335 19.46 22.29 -10.73
CA SER A 335 18.80 23.58 -10.93
C SER A 335 17.76 23.85 -9.84
N PHE A 336 16.97 22.84 -9.46
CA PHE A 336 16.03 22.93 -8.35
C PHE A 336 16.73 23.20 -7.02
N ASP A 337 17.81 22.48 -6.71
CA ASP A 337 18.51 22.61 -5.43
C ASP A 337 19.14 24.00 -5.22
N ASN A 338 19.41 24.74 -6.30
CA ASN A 338 19.94 26.10 -6.26
C ASN A 338 18.84 27.18 -6.17
N ALA A 339 17.56 26.81 -6.33
CA ALA A 339 16.45 27.75 -6.28
C ALA A 339 16.01 28.03 -4.83
N ASP A 340 15.76 29.29 -4.51
CA ASP A 340 15.15 29.67 -3.23
C ASP A 340 13.62 29.68 -3.36
N LEU A 341 13.01 28.55 -2.99
CA LEU A 341 11.55 28.35 -3.06
C LEU A 341 10.77 29.35 -2.18
N SER A 342 11.40 29.96 -1.17
CA SER A 342 10.74 30.93 -0.30
C SER A 342 10.35 32.22 -1.04
N THR A 343 11.04 32.51 -2.15
CA THR A 343 10.80 33.70 -2.99
C THR A 343 9.70 33.50 -4.02
N TYR A 344 9.30 32.26 -4.31
CA TYR A 344 8.34 31.95 -5.37
C TYR A 344 6.90 32.27 -4.95
N SER A 345 6.01 32.58 -5.86
CA SER A 345 4.55 32.59 -5.66
C SER A 345 3.98 31.16 -5.64
N TYR A 346 2.72 30.99 -5.22
CA TYR A 346 2.06 29.67 -5.32
C TYR A 346 1.98 29.15 -6.75
N GLU A 347 1.82 30.04 -7.73
CA GLU A 347 1.83 29.68 -9.15
C GLU A 347 3.22 29.21 -9.60
N GLU A 348 4.28 29.91 -9.21
CA GLU A 348 5.66 29.50 -9.54
C GLU A 348 6.04 28.15 -8.89
N LEU A 349 5.56 27.88 -7.67
CA LEU A 349 5.72 26.57 -7.02
C LEU A 349 4.96 25.49 -7.79
N TYR A 350 3.73 25.74 -8.22
CA TYR A 350 2.94 24.80 -9.01
C TYR A 350 3.59 24.52 -10.37
N GLN A 351 4.07 25.56 -11.07
CA GLN A 351 4.80 25.41 -12.34
C GLN A 351 6.12 24.65 -12.14
N THR A 352 6.81 24.87 -11.02
CA THR A 352 8.00 24.09 -10.65
C THR A 352 7.66 22.62 -10.47
N PHE A 353 6.58 22.31 -9.75
CA PHE A 353 6.08 20.94 -9.61
C PHE A 353 5.75 20.31 -10.97
N LYS A 354 5.04 21.02 -11.85
CA LYS A 354 4.67 20.54 -13.20
C LYS A 354 5.87 20.29 -14.10
N ARG A 355 6.88 21.17 -14.06
CA ARG A 355 8.14 20.97 -14.79
C ARG A 355 8.85 19.70 -14.30
N MET A 356 8.94 19.50 -12.99
CA MET A 356 9.49 18.27 -12.44
C MET A 356 8.63 17.06 -12.84
N GLU A 357 7.31 17.20 -12.84
CA GLU A 357 6.34 16.16 -13.22
C GLU A 357 6.61 15.56 -14.58
N GLN A 358 6.81 16.41 -15.57
CA GLN A 358 7.13 15.95 -16.91
C GLN A 358 8.43 15.12 -16.95
N LEU A 359 9.43 15.45 -16.13
CA LEU A 359 10.69 14.70 -16.06
C LEU A 359 10.49 13.34 -15.42
N TYR A 360 9.86 13.25 -14.24
CA TYR A 360 9.70 11.95 -13.57
C TYR A 360 8.60 11.08 -14.22
N LEU A 361 7.61 11.61 -14.93
CA LEU A 361 6.68 10.78 -15.70
C LEU A 361 7.39 9.86 -16.70
N LYS A 362 8.50 10.31 -17.29
CA LYS A 362 9.33 9.45 -18.16
C LYS A 362 9.92 8.26 -17.40
N HIS A 363 10.30 8.44 -16.13
CA HIS A 363 10.73 7.35 -15.26
C HIS A 363 9.65 6.28 -15.15
N TYR A 364 8.43 6.66 -14.74
CA TYR A 364 7.30 5.74 -14.55
C TYR A 364 6.96 4.99 -15.86
N ARG A 365 7.01 5.68 -17.00
CA ARG A 365 6.83 5.07 -18.33
C ARG A 365 7.93 4.09 -18.73
N LEU A 366 9.14 4.21 -18.19
CA LEU A 366 10.24 3.27 -18.44
C LEU A 366 10.19 2.07 -17.49
N ILE A 367 9.92 2.29 -16.20
CA ILE A 367 9.89 1.21 -15.20
C ILE A 367 8.74 0.21 -15.43
N ARG A 368 7.63 0.63 -16.04
CA ARG A 368 6.53 -0.27 -16.40
C ARG A 368 6.97 -1.41 -17.33
N TYR A 369 7.99 -1.17 -18.16
CA TYR A 369 8.58 -2.23 -18.97
C TYR A 369 9.81 -2.82 -18.28
N GLY A 370 10.75 -1.98 -17.87
CA GLY A 370 12.04 -2.42 -17.33
C GLY A 370 11.90 -3.29 -16.09
N MET A 371 11.06 -2.88 -15.13
CA MET A 371 10.85 -3.62 -13.88
C MET A 371 9.79 -4.71 -14.03
N VAL A 372 8.58 -4.35 -14.49
CA VAL A 372 7.44 -5.28 -14.46
C VAL A 372 7.57 -6.36 -15.53
N SER A 373 8.09 -6.04 -16.72
CA SER A 373 8.16 -7.02 -17.81
C SER A 373 9.57 -7.60 -17.98
N HIS A 374 10.56 -6.76 -18.29
CA HIS A 374 11.87 -7.19 -18.76
C HIS A 374 12.68 -7.88 -17.66
N SER A 375 12.76 -7.27 -16.47
CA SER A 375 13.48 -7.83 -15.33
C SER A 375 12.90 -9.17 -14.90
N ILE A 376 11.58 -9.25 -14.69
CA ILE A 376 10.91 -10.48 -14.25
C ILE A 376 11.07 -11.59 -15.29
N ALA A 377 10.75 -11.31 -16.56
CA ALA A 377 10.78 -12.33 -17.61
C ALA A 377 12.19 -12.93 -17.81
N THR A 378 13.22 -12.08 -17.88
CA THR A 378 14.59 -12.52 -18.15
C THR A 378 15.18 -13.30 -16.97
N ASN A 379 14.95 -12.86 -15.73
CA ASN A 379 15.40 -13.57 -14.53
C ASN A 379 14.77 -14.96 -14.40
N LEU A 380 13.46 -15.05 -14.62
CA LEU A 380 12.74 -16.32 -14.54
C LEU A 380 13.15 -17.29 -15.65
N MET A 381 13.43 -16.78 -16.86
CA MET A 381 13.98 -17.60 -17.94
C MET A 381 15.37 -18.16 -17.59
N VAL A 382 16.26 -17.33 -17.05
CA VAL A 382 17.60 -17.78 -16.62
C VAL A 382 17.48 -18.84 -15.52
N LYS A 383 16.70 -18.58 -14.46
CA LYS A 383 16.48 -19.53 -13.36
C LYS A 383 15.95 -20.88 -13.87
N ASN A 384 14.88 -20.84 -14.66
CA ASN A 384 14.28 -22.05 -15.24
C ASN A 384 15.25 -22.82 -16.16
N TRP A 385 16.10 -22.13 -16.92
CA TRP A 385 17.10 -22.81 -17.75
C TRP A 385 18.24 -23.41 -16.94
N LEU A 386 18.68 -22.76 -15.86
CA LEU A 386 19.70 -23.33 -14.98
C LEU A 386 19.18 -24.58 -14.26
N GLU A 387 17.95 -24.55 -13.75
CA GLU A 387 17.28 -25.71 -13.15
C GLU A 387 17.16 -26.85 -14.16
N ASN A 388 16.54 -26.62 -15.32
CA ASN A 388 16.24 -27.70 -16.27
C ASN A 388 17.45 -28.18 -17.10
N TRP A 389 18.45 -27.33 -17.33
CA TRP A 389 19.59 -27.69 -18.18
C TRP A 389 20.84 -28.09 -17.39
N LEU A 390 20.99 -27.59 -16.17
CA LEU A 390 22.19 -27.76 -15.35
C LEU A 390 21.93 -28.26 -13.92
N ASP A 391 20.68 -28.61 -13.58
CA ASP A 391 20.27 -29.16 -12.28
C ASP A 391 20.54 -28.21 -11.10
N ASP A 392 20.41 -26.89 -11.32
CA ASP A 392 20.59 -25.83 -10.29
C ASP A 392 19.36 -25.71 -9.37
N THR A 393 18.87 -26.81 -8.82
CA THR A 393 17.64 -26.85 -8.00
C THR A 393 17.76 -26.04 -6.70
N ASN A 394 18.97 -25.82 -6.21
CA ASN A 394 19.28 -25.01 -5.03
C ASN A 394 19.56 -23.52 -5.35
N GLY A 395 19.57 -23.12 -6.62
CA GLY A 395 19.76 -21.73 -7.06
C GLY A 395 21.16 -21.16 -6.83
N VAL A 396 22.16 -21.99 -6.55
CA VAL A 396 23.54 -21.53 -6.25
C VAL A 396 24.20 -20.91 -7.48
N LEU A 397 24.02 -21.50 -8.66
CA LEU A 397 24.56 -20.93 -9.90
C LEU A 397 23.85 -19.63 -10.24
N TYR A 398 22.52 -19.61 -10.13
CA TYR A 398 21.72 -18.40 -10.35
C TYR A 398 22.17 -17.25 -9.44
N SER A 399 22.32 -17.49 -8.13
CA SER A 399 22.79 -16.47 -7.19
C SER A 399 24.14 -15.88 -7.59
N LYS A 400 25.11 -16.73 -7.97
CA LYS A 400 26.43 -16.26 -8.43
C LYS A 400 26.38 -15.43 -9.71
N LEU A 401 25.45 -15.74 -10.62
CA LEU A 401 25.29 -15.00 -11.87
C LEU A 401 24.73 -13.58 -11.70
N ILE A 402 23.98 -13.36 -10.62
CA ILE A 402 23.31 -12.08 -10.35
C ILE A 402 24.00 -11.25 -9.26
N SER A 403 25.10 -11.74 -8.68
CA SER A 403 25.93 -11.04 -7.71
C SER A 403 27.11 -10.33 -8.39
N GLY A 404 27.59 -9.22 -7.83
CA GLY A 404 28.78 -8.54 -8.38
C GLY A 404 28.52 -7.81 -9.71
N ILE A 405 27.31 -7.28 -9.89
CA ILE A 405 26.90 -6.57 -11.12
C ILE A 405 27.32 -5.09 -11.00
N PRO A 406 28.09 -4.56 -11.97
CA PRO A 406 28.56 -3.17 -11.91
C PRO A 406 27.40 -2.16 -12.08
N GLY A 407 27.60 -0.96 -11.53
CA GLY A 407 26.70 0.19 -11.73
C GLY A 407 25.47 0.19 -10.81
N ASN A 408 25.45 -0.66 -9.77
CA ASN A 408 24.42 -0.66 -8.74
C ASN A 408 24.64 0.51 -7.77
N LYS A 409 23.70 1.46 -7.74
CA LYS A 409 23.77 2.68 -6.92
C LYS A 409 23.69 2.43 -5.43
N THR A 410 22.98 1.40 -4.99
CA THR A 410 22.95 1.00 -3.58
C THR A 410 24.34 0.51 -3.13
N VAL A 411 24.98 -0.34 -3.94
CA VAL A 411 26.34 -0.83 -3.67
C VAL A 411 27.36 0.32 -3.69
N GLU A 412 27.27 1.24 -4.66
CA GLU A 412 28.12 2.43 -4.71
C GLU A 412 27.99 3.29 -3.44
N THR A 413 26.76 3.46 -2.93
CA THR A 413 26.49 4.18 -1.67
C THR A 413 27.12 3.47 -0.48
N ASN A 414 26.97 2.14 -0.40
CA ASN A 414 27.53 1.31 0.68
C ASN A 414 29.07 1.35 0.69
N ILE A 415 29.70 1.31 -0.48
CA ILE A 415 31.15 1.48 -0.60
C ILE A 415 31.57 2.89 -0.17
N ALA A 416 30.80 3.92 -0.55
CA ALA A 416 31.12 5.31 -0.20
C ALA A 416 31.05 5.56 1.32
N ILE A 417 30.06 5.02 2.01
CA ILE A 417 29.94 5.17 3.47
C ILE A 417 31.02 4.38 4.21
N ALA A 418 31.41 3.20 3.72
CA ALA A 418 32.56 2.46 4.27
C ALA A 418 33.87 3.24 4.11
N LYS A 419 34.10 3.86 2.95
CA LYS A 419 35.25 4.75 2.75
C LYS A 419 35.23 5.95 3.70
N LEU A 420 34.06 6.55 3.92
CA LEU A 420 33.90 7.64 4.89
C LEU A 420 34.27 7.18 6.32
N ALA A 421 33.81 5.99 6.73
CA ALA A 421 34.20 5.39 8.00
C ALA A 421 35.71 5.12 8.09
N GLN A 422 36.36 4.62 7.03
CA GLN A 422 37.82 4.48 6.98
C GLN A 422 38.55 5.82 7.15
N HIS A 423 38.03 6.90 6.56
CA HIS A 423 38.58 8.24 6.77
C HIS A 423 38.41 8.72 8.22
N ALA A 424 37.29 8.39 8.87
CA ALA A 424 37.08 8.66 10.29
C ALA A 424 38.08 7.88 11.17
N GLN A 425 38.31 6.59 10.88
CA GLN A 425 39.24 5.73 11.63
C GLN A 425 40.68 6.25 11.62
N LYS A 426 41.10 6.91 10.53
CA LYS A 426 42.45 7.51 10.41
C LYS A 426 42.67 8.72 11.33
N ASN A 427 41.60 9.34 11.85
CA ASN A 427 41.68 10.46 12.77
C ASN A 427 41.20 10.02 14.17
N ALA A 428 42.14 9.85 15.11
CA ALA A 428 41.84 9.36 16.45
C ALA A 428 40.80 10.21 17.21
N ALA A 429 40.79 11.52 16.99
CA ALA A 429 39.82 12.41 17.65
C ALA A 429 38.40 12.23 17.07
N VAL A 430 38.29 12.09 15.75
CA VAL A 430 36.99 11.82 15.08
C VAL A 430 36.48 10.43 15.45
N LYS A 431 37.34 9.40 15.42
CA LYS A 431 37.00 8.03 15.84
C LYS A 431 36.46 8.00 17.26
N LYS A 432 37.19 8.58 18.21
CA LYS A 432 36.79 8.64 19.62
C LYS A 432 35.45 9.35 19.81
N SER A 433 35.21 10.42 19.06
CA SER A 433 33.95 11.16 19.09
C SER A 433 32.79 10.32 18.56
N LEU A 434 32.95 9.60 17.44
CA LEU A 434 31.92 8.68 16.95
C LEU A 434 31.59 7.58 17.96
N GLU A 435 32.58 7.06 18.69
CA GLU A 435 32.38 6.00 19.69
C GLU A 435 31.66 6.47 20.97
N GLN A 436 31.74 7.77 21.31
CA GLN A 436 31.35 8.27 22.64
C GLN A 436 30.23 9.31 22.62
N ASP A 437 30.18 10.14 21.58
CA ASP A 437 29.24 11.26 21.51
C ASP A 437 27.90 10.84 20.88
N THR A 438 26.85 11.60 21.21
CA THR A 438 25.59 11.54 20.47
C THR A 438 25.76 12.12 19.06
N GLN A 439 24.82 11.81 18.17
CA GLN A 439 24.86 12.27 16.78
C GLN A 439 24.85 13.80 16.68
N GLU A 440 24.04 14.47 17.50
CA GLU A 440 23.98 15.93 17.60
C GLU A 440 25.34 16.53 18.00
N VAL A 441 25.95 16.02 19.08
CA VAL A 441 27.25 16.51 19.59
C VAL A 441 28.36 16.29 18.54
N PHE A 442 28.35 15.15 17.84
CA PHE A 442 29.29 14.89 16.77
C PHE A 442 29.17 15.92 15.63
N LEU A 443 27.94 16.21 15.18
CA LEU A 443 27.69 17.18 14.11
C LEU A 443 28.11 18.60 14.51
N GLN A 444 27.88 19.00 15.76
CA GLN A 444 28.37 20.27 16.29
C GLN A 444 29.90 20.35 16.23
N LYS A 445 30.60 19.32 16.73
CA LYS A 445 32.07 19.24 16.66
C LYS A 445 32.58 19.23 15.20
N LEU A 446 31.89 18.55 14.29
CA LEU A 446 32.25 18.48 12.87
C LEU A 446 32.20 19.85 12.19
N SER A 447 31.29 20.73 12.61
CA SER A 447 31.16 22.08 12.04
C SER A 447 32.16 23.08 12.63
N GLN A 448 32.53 22.93 13.91
CA GLN A 448 33.34 23.90 14.64
C GLN A 448 34.84 23.54 14.72
N ASN A 449 35.18 22.25 14.63
CA ASN A 449 36.54 21.79 14.88
C ASN A 449 37.43 21.90 13.64
N GLU A 450 38.30 22.91 13.65
CA GLU A 450 39.31 23.17 12.62
C GLU A 450 40.20 21.96 12.31
N THR A 451 40.55 21.15 13.32
CA THR A 451 41.39 19.96 13.12
C THR A 451 40.68 18.83 12.37
N TRP A 452 39.35 18.90 12.24
CA TRP A 452 38.52 17.90 11.55
C TRP A 452 38.22 18.28 10.10
N LYS A 453 38.70 19.44 9.61
CA LYS A 453 38.51 19.90 8.22
C LYS A 453 38.80 18.83 7.15
N PRO A 454 39.87 18.02 7.24
CA PRO A 454 40.11 16.96 6.26
C PRO A 454 38.99 15.91 6.22
N PHE A 455 38.50 15.47 7.38
CA PHE A 455 37.37 14.54 7.46
C PHE A 455 36.07 15.21 7.02
N LYS A 456 35.82 16.45 7.44
CA LYS A 456 34.65 17.24 7.03
C LYS A 456 34.54 17.33 5.50
N LYS A 457 35.64 17.52 4.78
CA LYS A 457 35.64 17.53 3.30
C LYS A 457 35.12 16.22 2.72
N HIS A 458 35.50 15.07 3.28
CA HIS A 458 35.00 13.76 2.85
C HIS A 458 33.52 13.59 3.21
N TYR A 459 33.10 14.04 4.39
CA TYR A 459 31.72 14.03 4.83
C TYR A 459 30.82 14.90 3.93
N ASP A 460 31.21 16.16 3.67
CA ASP A 460 30.45 17.09 2.84
C ASP A 460 30.30 16.54 1.40
N GLN A 461 31.35 15.90 0.86
CA GLN A 461 31.30 15.26 -0.45
C GLN A 461 30.33 14.06 -0.44
N PHE A 462 30.35 13.24 0.61
CA PHE A 462 29.38 12.13 0.76
C PHE A 462 27.94 12.66 0.83
N MET A 463 27.69 13.70 1.64
CA MET A 463 26.36 14.31 1.75
C MET A 463 25.90 14.95 0.43
N LYS A 464 26.82 15.50 -0.37
CA LYS A 464 26.50 16.00 -1.70
C LYS A 464 26.10 14.90 -2.66
N ASP A 465 26.82 13.78 -2.66
CA ASP A 465 26.60 12.70 -3.62
C ASP A 465 25.43 11.79 -3.21
N TYR A 466 25.22 11.58 -1.91
CA TYR A 466 24.29 10.58 -1.36
C TYR A 466 23.32 11.12 -0.31
N GLY A 467 23.39 12.40 0.07
CA GLY A 467 22.47 12.98 1.06
C GLY A 467 21.00 12.99 0.63
N HIS A 468 20.71 12.79 -0.66
CA HIS A 468 19.34 12.62 -1.14
C HIS A 468 18.72 11.28 -0.76
N ARG A 469 19.48 10.30 -0.28
CA ARG A 469 18.98 8.98 0.11
C ARG A 469 18.06 9.08 1.32
N CYS A 470 17.01 8.28 1.32
CA CYS A 470 15.98 8.30 2.36
C CYS A 470 15.77 6.87 2.87
N HIS A 471 15.51 6.71 4.18
CA HIS A 471 15.30 5.38 4.78
C HIS A 471 13.99 4.75 4.30
N THR A 472 12.96 5.58 4.06
CA THR A 472 11.64 5.19 3.57
C THR A 472 11.30 5.90 2.26
N ARG A 473 10.23 5.43 1.59
CA ARG A 473 9.66 6.09 0.40
C ARG A 473 8.61 7.14 0.76
N GLU A 474 8.11 7.09 1.99
CA GLU A 474 7.10 8.03 2.50
C GLU A 474 7.71 9.43 2.63
N VAL A 475 7.10 10.41 1.95
CA VAL A 475 7.61 11.80 1.87
C VAL A 475 7.48 12.58 3.18
N TYR A 476 6.68 12.09 4.13
CA TYR A 476 6.61 12.63 5.50
C TYR A 476 7.96 12.56 6.24
N TYR A 477 8.81 11.57 5.94
CA TYR A 477 10.10 11.40 6.63
C TYR A 477 11.25 12.09 5.88
N PRO A 478 12.25 12.62 6.61
CA PRO A 478 13.37 13.33 6.00
C PRO A 478 14.37 12.38 5.33
N CYS A 479 15.05 12.90 4.29
CA CYS A 479 16.22 12.23 3.69
C CYS A 479 17.51 12.62 4.45
N TRP A 480 18.62 11.95 4.18
CA TRP A 480 19.88 12.11 4.94
C TRP A 480 20.38 13.56 5.01
N ILE A 481 20.24 14.35 3.94
CA ILE A 481 20.67 15.76 3.93
C ILE A 481 19.80 16.66 4.82
N GLU A 482 18.56 16.26 5.09
CA GLU A 482 17.63 16.97 5.96
C GLU A 482 17.74 16.49 7.41
N ASN A 483 18.09 15.21 7.62
CA ASN A 483 18.43 14.66 8.94
C ASN A 483 19.79 13.92 8.90
N PRO A 484 20.90 14.64 9.08
CA PRO A 484 22.24 14.06 8.99
C PRO A 484 22.59 13.09 10.12
N GLU A 485 21.84 13.08 11.22
CA GLU A 485 22.05 12.16 12.35
C GLU A 485 21.93 10.70 11.93
N LEU A 486 21.09 10.41 10.93
CA LEU A 486 20.97 9.08 10.35
C LEU A 486 22.31 8.60 9.77
N VAL A 487 23.06 9.48 9.09
CA VAL A 487 24.38 9.14 8.54
C VAL A 487 25.40 8.94 9.65
N ILE A 488 25.33 9.73 10.72
CA ILE A 488 26.22 9.54 11.87
C ILE A 488 25.96 8.19 12.54
N THR A 489 24.70 7.82 12.72
CA THR A 489 24.31 6.50 13.25
C THR A 489 24.93 5.36 12.42
N LEU A 490 24.94 5.49 11.09
CA LEU A 490 25.59 4.52 10.21
C LEU A 490 27.11 4.47 10.39
N LEU A 491 27.76 5.64 10.51
CA LEU A 491 29.20 5.71 10.74
C LEU A 491 29.57 5.09 12.09
N GLN A 492 28.78 5.32 13.13
CA GLN A 492 28.97 4.71 14.45
C GLN A 492 28.86 3.18 14.39
N GLY A 493 27.92 2.65 13.59
CA GLY A 493 27.80 1.21 13.37
C GLY A 493 29.00 0.58 12.64
N LEU A 494 29.71 1.36 11.81
CA LEU A 494 30.87 0.90 11.04
C LEU A 494 32.21 1.13 11.74
N ILE A 495 32.30 2.08 12.68
CA ILE A 495 33.59 2.60 13.17
C ILE A 495 34.47 1.53 13.86
N SER A 496 33.84 0.52 14.48
CA SER A 496 34.51 -0.55 15.20
C SER A 496 35.06 -1.67 14.30
N ASP A 497 34.75 -1.69 13.01
CA ASP A 497 35.20 -2.73 12.08
C ASP A 497 36.59 -2.38 11.49
N GLU A 498 37.61 -3.17 11.81
CA GLU A 498 38.97 -2.97 11.30
C GLU A 498 39.14 -3.36 9.82
N HIS A 499 38.16 -4.09 9.24
CA HIS A 499 38.20 -4.61 7.88
C HIS A 499 37.03 -4.10 7.02
N LEU A 500 36.92 -2.77 6.88
CA LEU A 500 35.90 -2.07 6.09
C LEU A 500 36.22 -1.98 4.59
N ASP A 501 36.68 -3.05 3.93
CA ASP A 501 36.96 -3.00 2.49
C ASP A 501 35.85 -3.64 1.64
N PHE A 502 34.72 -2.95 1.53
CA PHE A 502 33.63 -3.38 0.66
C PHE A 502 34.01 -3.35 -0.84
N SER A 503 35.06 -2.61 -1.21
CA SER A 503 35.49 -2.54 -2.61
C SER A 503 36.15 -3.85 -3.07
N SER A 504 36.98 -4.48 -2.22
CA SER A 504 37.60 -5.76 -2.56
C SER A 504 36.60 -6.92 -2.56
N ILE A 505 35.63 -6.93 -1.63
CA ILE A 505 34.53 -7.92 -1.62
C ILE A 505 33.78 -7.87 -2.96
N GLU A 506 33.46 -6.68 -3.44
CA GLU A 506 32.73 -6.51 -4.71
C GLU A 506 33.58 -6.92 -5.92
N GLN A 507 34.89 -6.64 -5.92
CA GLN A 507 35.81 -7.11 -6.95
C GLN A 507 35.90 -8.64 -6.99
N GLN A 508 35.95 -9.29 -5.82
CA GLN A 508 36.01 -10.75 -5.71
C GLN A 508 34.73 -11.39 -6.27
N LYS A 509 33.55 -10.91 -5.88
CA LYS A 509 32.27 -11.38 -6.45
C LYS A 509 32.22 -11.21 -7.97
N ARG A 510 32.69 -10.08 -8.49
CA ARG A 510 32.71 -9.84 -9.93
C ARG A 510 33.59 -10.83 -10.67
N LYS A 511 34.71 -11.24 -10.06
CA LYS A 511 35.60 -12.28 -10.59
C LYS A 511 34.92 -13.65 -10.55
N GLU A 512 34.31 -14.01 -9.43
CA GLU A 512 33.56 -15.27 -9.25
C GLU A 512 32.39 -15.39 -10.21
N ARG A 513 31.62 -14.31 -10.43
CA ARG A 513 30.54 -14.26 -11.42
C ARG A 513 31.08 -14.58 -12.81
N LYS A 514 32.13 -13.89 -13.27
CA LYS A 514 32.72 -14.11 -14.60
C LYS A 514 33.24 -15.54 -14.78
N GLN A 515 33.84 -16.11 -13.74
CA GLN A 515 34.27 -17.51 -13.75
C GLN A 515 33.06 -18.46 -13.86
N THR A 516 32.01 -18.21 -13.09
CA THR A 516 30.77 -19.00 -13.09
C THR A 516 30.05 -18.91 -14.44
N GLU A 517 29.97 -17.72 -15.04
CA GLU A 517 29.44 -17.49 -16.40
C GLU A 517 30.15 -18.38 -17.41
N GLN A 518 31.48 -18.39 -17.41
CA GLN A 518 32.27 -19.20 -18.33
C GLN A 518 32.04 -20.70 -18.10
N GLN A 519 32.02 -21.16 -16.84
CA GLN A 519 31.72 -22.55 -16.50
C GLN A 519 30.34 -22.98 -17.01
N ILE A 520 29.31 -22.14 -16.81
CA ILE A 520 27.94 -22.38 -17.28
C ILE A 520 27.89 -22.43 -18.79
N PHE A 521 28.52 -21.48 -19.48
CA PHE A 521 28.59 -21.49 -20.94
C PHE A 521 29.24 -22.75 -21.50
N ASP A 522 30.28 -23.26 -20.84
CA ASP A 522 30.96 -24.48 -21.27
C ASP A 522 30.14 -25.74 -20.99
N ARG A 523 29.37 -25.78 -19.90
CA ARG A 523 28.39 -26.84 -19.63
C ARG A 523 27.24 -26.83 -20.63
N ILE A 524 26.64 -25.67 -20.90
CA ILE A 524 25.53 -25.52 -21.87
C ILE A 524 25.98 -25.93 -23.27
N LYS A 525 27.23 -25.63 -23.66
CA LYS A 525 27.78 -26.02 -24.96
C LYS A 525 27.79 -27.53 -25.18
N LYS A 526 27.88 -28.33 -24.11
CA LYS A 526 27.87 -29.82 -24.15
C LYS A 526 26.46 -30.42 -24.29
N LEU A 527 25.41 -29.62 -24.16
CA LEU A 527 24.02 -30.07 -24.29
C LEU A 527 23.61 -30.23 -25.76
N PRO A 528 22.51 -30.95 -26.06
CA PRO A 528 21.91 -30.96 -27.39
C PRO A 528 21.56 -29.54 -27.85
N LEU A 529 21.94 -29.20 -29.10
CA LEU A 529 21.88 -27.84 -29.67
C LEU A 529 22.64 -26.79 -28.84
N GLY A 530 23.68 -27.21 -28.11
CA GLY A 530 24.40 -26.41 -27.12
C GLY A 530 24.99 -25.11 -27.65
N PHE A 531 25.40 -25.04 -28.91
CA PHE A 531 25.90 -23.79 -29.52
C PHE A 531 24.80 -22.72 -29.61
N ILE A 532 23.59 -23.09 -30.04
CA ILE A 532 22.44 -22.19 -30.13
C ILE A 532 21.96 -21.83 -28.73
N LYS A 533 21.82 -22.83 -27.84
CA LYS A 533 21.42 -22.62 -26.43
C LYS A 533 22.36 -21.65 -25.72
N LYS A 534 23.68 -21.81 -25.87
CA LYS A 534 24.68 -20.90 -25.29
C LYS A 534 24.49 -19.47 -25.79
N ARG A 535 24.26 -19.28 -27.10
CA ARG A 535 24.08 -17.93 -27.67
C ARG A 535 22.82 -17.25 -27.13
N ILE A 536 21.70 -17.96 -27.06
CA ILE A 536 20.44 -17.43 -26.53
C ILE A 536 20.58 -17.15 -25.03
N PHE A 537 21.12 -18.10 -24.27
CA PHE A 537 21.34 -17.97 -22.84
C PHE A 537 22.20 -16.75 -22.51
N LYS A 538 23.29 -16.53 -23.25
CA LYS A 538 24.16 -15.36 -23.08
C LYS A 538 23.39 -14.04 -23.26
N ILE A 539 22.58 -13.92 -24.33
CA ILE A 539 21.80 -12.71 -24.61
C ILE A 539 20.78 -12.45 -23.49
N VAL A 540 20.05 -13.49 -23.05
CA VAL A 540 19.04 -13.34 -22.00
C VAL A 540 19.69 -13.04 -20.65
N LEU A 541 20.86 -13.64 -20.35
CA LEU A 541 21.61 -13.33 -19.14
C LEU A 541 22.09 -11.88 -19.12
N GLU A 542 22.58 -11.35 -20.24
CA GLU A 542 22.98 -9.94 -20.36
C GLU A 542 21.79 -9.00 -20.06
N TYR A 543 20.60 -9.32 -20.57
CA TYR A 543 19.38 -8.57 -20.23
C TYR A 543 18.97 -8.74 -18.77
N ALA A 544 19.01 -9.96 -18.21
CA ALA A 544 18.69 -10.20 -16.80
C ALA A 544 19.57 -9.36 -15.88
N GLN A 545 20.89 -9.35 -16.12
CA GLN A 545 21.83 -8.55 -15.35
C GLN A 545 21.59 -7.03 -15.54
N THR A 546 21.32 -6.59 -16.76
CA THR A 546 21.01 -5.18 -17.07
C THR A 546 19.76 -4.71 -16.32
N TYR A 547 18.67 -5.48 -16.41
CA TYR A 547 17.38 -5.11 -15.81
C TYR A 547 17.31 -5.36 -14.30
N LEU A 548 18.22 -6.14 -13.72
CA LEU A 548 18.45 -6.16 -12.27
C LEU A 548 19.06 -4.84 -11.79
N THR A 549 20.13 -4.37 -12.42
CA THR A 549 20.73 -3.07 -12.09
C THR A 549 19.76 -1.92 -12.32
N PHE A 550 19.00 -1.95 -13.42
CA PHE A 550 17.93 -0.98 -13.70
C PHE A 550 16.93 -0.89 -12.55
N ARG A 551 16.39 -2.05 -12.11
CA ARG A 551 15.39 -2.13 -11.04
C ARG A 551 15.93 -1.54 -9.74
N GLU A 552 17.16 -1.90 -9.39
CA GLU A 552 17.78 -1.43 -8.15
C GLU A 552 18.06 0.07 -8.19
N ASN A 553 18.58 0.57 -9.32
CA ASN A 553 18.91 1.97 -9.50
C ASN A 553 17.68 2.88 -9.50
N GLN A 554 16.48 2.37 -9.80
CA GLN A 554 15.27 3.19 -9.72
C GLN A 554 15.07 3.80 -8.34
N ARG A 555 15.42 3.09 -7.26
CA ARG A 555 15.28 3.59 -5.89
C ARG A 555 16.12 4.84 -5.69
N PHE A 556 17.34 4.87 -6.23
CA PHE A 556 18.22 6.03 -6.15
C PHE A 556 17.60 7.29 -6.78
N PHE A 557 16.98 7.17 -7.96
CA PHE A 557 16.34 8.31 -8.60
C PHE A 557 14.99 8.69 -7.97
N LEU A 558 14.26 7.72 -7.41
CA LEU A 558 13.08 8.00 -6.60
C LEU A 558 13.44 8.80 -5.34
N ASP A 559 14.55 8.48 -4.67
CA ASP A 559 15.02 9.24 -3.51
C ASP A 559 15.35 10.69 -3.88
N HIS A 560 15.94 10.89 -5.07
CA HIS A 560 16.11 12.23 -5.62
C HIS A 560 14.77 12.97 -5.79
N GLN A 561 13.76 12.32 -6.39
CA GLN A 561 12.41 12.87 -6.55
C GLN A 561 11.79 13.20 -5.18
N HIS A 562 11.84 12.26 -4.23
CA HIS A 562 11.27 12.40 -2.89
C HIS A 562 11.80 13.62 -2.16
N LEU A 563 13.12 13.81 -2.11
CA LEU A 563 13.73 14.96 -1.45
C LEU A 563 13.20 16.30 -2.00
N ARG A 564 13.10 16.45 -3.33
CA ARG A 564 12.68 17.73 -3.93
C ARG A 564 11.17 17.94 -3.82
N GLN A 565 10.38 16.88 -3.97
CA GLN A 565 8.93 16.96 -3.71
C GLN A 565 8.67 17.35 -2.26
N ARG A 566 9.37 16.72 -1.31
CA ARG A 566 9.27 17.06 0.11
C ARG A 566 9.59 18.54 0.37
N ARG A 567 10.71 19.06 -0.14
CA ARG A 567 11.07 20.48 -0.01
C ARG A 567 10.01 21.42 -0.58
N LEU A 568 9.48 21.08 -1.76
CA LEU A 568 8.44 21.87 -2.42
C LEU A 568 7.15 21.91 -1.60
N PHE A 569 6.68 20.76 -1.09
CA PHE A 569 5.46 20.72 -0.28
C PHE A 569 5.66 21.26 1.15
N LEU A 570 6.86 21.15 1.73
CA LEU A 570 7.17 21.85 3.00
C LEU A 570 7.08 23.37 2.84
N GLU A 571 7.42 23.92 1.68
CA GLU A 571 7.23 25.35 1.42
C GLU A 571 5.74 25.73 1.36
N TYR A 572 4.87 24.88 0.79
CA TYR A 572 3.42 25.05 0.92
C TYR A 572 2.99 24.98 2.39
N GLY A 573 3.48 23.99 3.14
CA GLY A 573 3.18 23.81 4.56
C GLY A 573 3.57 25.03 5.40
N ARG A 574 4.77 25.58 5.20
CA ARG A 574 5.25 26.80 5.86
C ARG A 574 4.30 27.97 5.62
N ARG A 575 3.84 28.16 4.38
CA ARG A 575 2.92 29.25 4.03
C ARG A 575 1.52 29.02 4.58
N PHE A 576 1.01 27.79 4.53
CA PHE A 576 -0.29 27.46 5.07
C PHE A 576 -0.32 27.70 6.57
N HIS A 577 0.75 27.32 7.28
CA HIS A 577 0.92 27.60 8.71
C HIS A 577 0.99 29.10 8.99
N ASN A 578 1.80 29.86 8.23
CA ASN A 578 1.90 31.31 8.41
C ASN A 578 0.59 32.08 8.12
N ASN A 579 -0.35 31.47 7.40
CA ASN A 579 -1.68 32.01 7.13
C ASN A 579 -2.77 31.36 8.01
N ASP A 580 -2.38 30.70 9.11
CA ASP A 580 -3.27 30.04 10.08
C ASP A 580 -4.21 28.96 9.49
N LEU A 581 -3.86 28.44 8.30
CA LEU A 581 -4.62 27.36 7.66
C LEU A 581 -4.34 26.02 8.34
N ILE A 582 -3.10 25.73 8.72
CA ILE A 582 -2.72 24.50 9.43
C ILE A 582 -1.95 24.84 10.70
N ASP A 583 -1.96 23.93 11.67
CA ASP A 583 -1.40 24.20 13.01
C ASP A 583 0.10 23.83 13.08
N ASP A 584 0.56 22.92 12.23
CA ASP A 584 1.99 22.58 12.05
C ASP A 584 2.34 22.54 10.55
N PRO A 585 3.50 23.07 10.09
CA PRO A 585 3.91 22.97 8.69
C PRO A 585 3.94 21.54 8.12
N MET A 586 4.19 20.53 8.96
CA MET A 586 4.16 19.11 8.60
C MET A 586 2.75 18.57 8.35
N ASP A 587 1.70 19.29 8.74
CA ASP A 587 0.33 18.86 8.46
C ASP A 587 0.04 18.80 6.96
N ILE A 588 0.84 19.47 6.15
CA ILE A 588 0.76 19.44 4.69
C ILE A 588 0.83 18.01 4.11
N PHE A 589 1.52 17.08 4.77
CA PHE A 589 1.62 15.69 4.31
C PHE A 589 0.30 14.92 4.41
N PHE A 590 -0.63 15.39 5.24
CA PHE A 590 -1.94 14.78 5.42
C PHE A 590 -3.01 15.34 4.48
N LEU A 591 -2.60 16.09 3.44
CA LEU A 591 -3.45 16.56 2.36
C LEU A 591 -3.01 15.96 1.01
N PRO A 592 -3.93 15.49 0.17
CA PRO A 592 -3.62 15.14 -1.21
C PRO A 592 -3.09 16.35 -2.00
N LYS A 593 -2.16 16.13 -2.95
CA LYS A 593 -1.54 17.20 -3.74
C LYS A 593 -2.56 18.10 -4.45
N GLU A 594 -3.64 17.51 -4.95
CA GLU A 594 -4.72 18.24 -5.63
C GLU A 594 -5.38 19.25 -4.68
N ARG A 595 -5.65 18.84 -3.43
CA ARG A 595 -6.23 19.73 -2.40
C ARG A 595 -5.27 20.84 -2.02
N ILE A 596 -3.96 20.56 -1.93
CA ILE A 596 -2.95 21.58 -1.66
C ILE A 596 -2.97 22.65 -2.75
N PHE A 597 -2.98 22.24 -4.02
CA PHE A 597 -3.03 23.18 -5.14
C PHE A 597 -4.34 23.97 -5.19
N ASP A 598 -5.48 23.32 -4.96
CA ASP A 598 -6.78 24.00 -4.94
C ASP A 598 -6.88 25.03 -3.81
N ILE A 599 -6.38 24.70 -2.61
CA ILE A 599 -6.35 25.64 -1.47
C ILE A 599 -5.41 26.81 -1.79
N ALA A 600 -4.22 26.53 -2.33
CA ALA A 600 -3.25 27.56 -2.69
C ALA A 600 -3.75 28.51 -3.79
N ALA A 601 -4.59 28.01 -4.71
CA ALA A 601 -5.25 28.81 -5.74
C ALA A 601 -6.49 29.56 -5.23
N GLY A 602 -6.95 29.30 -4.01
CA GLY A 602 -8.18 29.90 -3.44
C GLY A 602 -9.48 29.25 -3.95
N ASN A 603 -9.41 28.06 -4.57
CA ASN A 603 -10.56 27.36 -5.14
C ASN A 603 -11.40 26.61 -4.08
N THR A 604 -10.81 26.27 -2.94
CA THR A 604 -11.49 25.52 -1.86
C THR A 604 -10.93 25.93 -0.49
N SER A 605 -11.76 25.81 0.54
CA SER A 605 -11.31 25.89 1.93
C SER A 605 -10.70 24.56 2.41
N LEU A 606 -9.86 24.66 3.43
CA LEU A 606 -9.32 23.51 4.17
C LEU A 606 -10.37 22.96 5.15
N ASP A 607 -10.52 21.64 5.16
CA ASP A 607 -11.26 20.92 6.19
C ASP A 607 -10.27 20.44 7.29
N LYS A 608 -10.19 21.19 8.39
CA LYS A 608 -9.31 20.86 9.53
C LYS A 608 -9.71 19.54 10.20
N THR A 609 -11.00 19.19 10.22
CA THR A 609 -11.47 17.95 10.85
C THR A 609 -10.97 16.74 10.08
N ARG A 610 -11.11 16.75 8.76
CA ARG A 610 -10.57 15.68 7.91
C ARG A 610 -9.06 15.57 8.00
N LEU A 611 -8.35 16.70 7.99
CA LEU A 611 -6.89 16.73 8.17
C LEU A 611 -6.46 16.02 9.46
N LEU A 612 -7.12 16.33 10.59
CA LEU A 612 -6.83 15.71 11.89
C LEU A 612 -7.11 14.21 11.87
N GLN A 613 -8.21 13.76 11.25
CA GLN A 613 -8.53 12.35 11.12
C GLN A 613 -7.47 11.56 10.34
N GLU A 614 -6.99 12.10 9.22
CA GLU A 614 -5.93 11.48 8.42
C GLU A 614 -4.61 11.40 9.21
N LYS A 615 -4.26 12.47 9.93
CA LYS A 615 -3.09 12.54 10.81
C LYS A 615 -3.15 11.51 11.93
N GLU A 616 -4.27 11.44 12.65
CA GLU A 616 -4.48 10.48 13.74
C GLU A 616 -4.42 9.03 13.22
N SER A 617 -5.05 8.76 12.07
CA SER A 617 -5.03 7.45 11.42
C SER A 617 -3.60 7.01 11.07
N PHE A 618 -2.81 7.90 10.46
CA PHE A 618 -1.42 7.63 10.11
C PHE A 618 -0.58 7.23 11.33
N PHE A 619 -0.58 8.02 12.40
CA PHE A 619 0.20 7.72 13.59
C PHE A 619 -0.33 6.51 14.37
N LYS A 620 -1.65 6.30 14.40
CA LYS A 620 -2.26 5.12 15.04
C LYS A 620 -1.79 3.81 14.39
N ASN A 621 -1.59 3.82 13.07
CA ASN A 621 -1.21 2.65 12.29
C ASN A 621 0.30 2.53 12.06
N GLN A 622 1.07 3.56 12.41
CA GLN A 622 2.52 3.53 12.32
C GLN A 622 3.08 2.36 13.16
N GLY A 623 3.92 1.54 12.53
CA GLY A 623 4.52 0.38 13.18
C GLY A 623 3.56 -0.78 13.47
N LYS A 624 2.36 -0.79 12.87
CA LYS A 624 1.44 -1.93 12.91
C LYS A 624 1.32 -2.53 11.51
N LEU A 625 1.38 -3.85 11.42
CA LEU A 625 1.22 -4.55 10.14
C LEU A 625 -0.20 -5.13 10.03
N PRO A 626 -1.09 -4.58 9.19
CA PRO A 626 -2.44 -5.11 9.01
C PRO A 626 -2.42 -6.45 8.24
N PRO A 627 -3.50 -7.25 8.25
CA PRO A 627 -3.57 -8.51 7.53
C PRO A 627 -3.25 -8.36 6.04
N LYS A 628 -2.63 -9.37 5.43
CA LYS A 628 -2.12 -9.31 4.06
C LYS A 628 -3.23 -9.20 3.02
N PHE A 629 -4.42 -9.74 3.30
CA PHE A 629 -5.53 -9.75 2.36
C PHE A 629 -6.77 -9.09 2.93
N ILE A 630 -7.52 -8.42 2.06
CA ILE A 630 -8.85 -7.89 2.35
C ILE A 630 -9.80 -8.34 1.26
N LYS A 631 -10.93 -8.93 1.63
CA LYS A 631 -12.00 -9.29 0.71
C LYS A 631 -13.31 -8.73 1.23
N GLY A 632 -13.86 -7.75 0.50
CA GLY A 632 -14.97 -6.93 1.00
C GLY A 632 -14.55 -6.14 2.25
N SER A 633 -15.20 -6.42 3.39
CA SER A 633 -14.85 -5.88 4.71
C SER A 633 -14.05 -6.86 5.58
N THR A 634 -13.75 -8.06 5.07
CA THR A 634 -13.06 -9.09 5.84
C THR A 634 -11.55 -8.98 5.62
N GLU A 635 -10.82 -8.69 6.69
CA GLU A 635 -9.36 -8.80 6.73
C GLU A 635 -8.95 -10.23 7.09
N PHE A 636 -7.97 -10.80 6.39
CA PHE A 636 -7.47 -12.13 6.68
C PHE A 636 -6.04 -12.33 6.19
N ASP A 637 -5.45 -13.43 6.64
CA ASP A 637 -4.17 -13.95 6.19
C ASP A 637 -4.31 -15.43 5.88
N ASP A 638 -3.37 -16.00 5.12
CA ASP A 638 -3.26 -17.45 5.00
C ASP A 638 -2.89 -18.09 6.36
N THR A 639 -3.40 -19.29 6.61
CA THR A 639 -3.09 -20.08 7.80
C THR A 639 -1.62 -20.49 7.83
N ILE A 640 -0.95 -20.26 8.97
CA ILE A 640 0.37 -20.85 9.24
C ILE A 640 0.16 -22.36 9.41
N ILE A 641 0.80 -23.18 8.58
CA ILE A 641 0.78 -24.63 8.73
C ILE A 641 1.78 -24.98 9.83
N TYR A 642 1.29 -25.33 11.01
CA TYR A 642 2.10 -25.92 12.07
C TYR A 642 2.14 -27.43 11.85
N ASP A 643 3.33 -28.00 11.68
CA ASP A 643 3.53 -29.44 11.80
C ASP A 643 3.68 -29.80 13.29
N GLU A 644 2.86 -30.72 13.80
CA GLU A 644 2.75 -31.06 15.23
C GLU A 644 4.07 -31.58 15.83
N ASN A 645 5.01 -32.04 15.00
CA ASN A 645 6.27 -32.63 15.44
C ASN A 645 7.51 -31.71 15.36
N SER A 646 7.41 -30.55 14.71
CA SER A 646 8.45 -29.52 14.73
C SER A 646 7.83 -28.14 14.49
N MET A 647 8.10 -27.17 15.36
CA MET A 647 7.59 -25.80 15.18
C MET A 647 8.39 -25.14 14.03
N GLN A 648 7.97 -25.45 12.80
CA GLN A 648 8.50 -24.89 11.57
C GLN A 648 7.75 -23.60 11.25
N ILE A 649 8.49 -22.54 10.97
CA ILE A 649 7.93 -21.31 10.42
C ILE A 649 8.42 -21.19 8.98
N THR A 650 7.49 -20.94 8.06
CA THR A 650 7.81 -20.79 6.63
C THR A 650 7.78 -19.33 6.21
N GLY A 651 8.70 -18.96 5.33
CA GLY A 651 8.70 -17.72 4.57
C GLY A 651 9.21 -17.95 3.15
N VAL A 652 9.77 -16.92 2.53
CA VAL A 652 10.37 -16.98 1.20
C VAL A 652 11.89 -17.03 1.33
N GLY A 653 12.51 -18.12 0.87
CA GLY A 653 13.97 -18.23 0.78
C GLY A 653 14.54 -17.21 -0.21
N CYS A 654 15.46 -16.37 0.26
CA CYS A 654 15.90 -15.18 -0.46
C CYS A 654 17.41 -15.09 -0.69
N SER A 655 18.18 -15.66 0.24
CA SER A 655 19.63 -15.82 0.12
C SER A 655 19.98 -17.24 0.56
N PRO A 656 20.63 -18.04 -0.31
CA PRO A 656 20.85 -19.47 -0.06
C PRO A 656 21.85 -19.72 1.08
N GLY A 657 21.71 -20.87 1.72
CA GLY A 657 22.56 -21.34 2.81
C GLY A 657 21.77 -21.75 4.04
N ILE A 658 22.42 -22.47 4.96
CA ILE A 658 21.82 -22.93 6.22
C ILE A 658 22.70 -22.47 7.36
N THR A 659 22.11 -21.84 8.38
CA THR A 659 22.83 -21.39 9.57
C THR A 659 22.05 -21.70 10.84
N THR A 660 22.73 -21.74 11.98
CA THR A 660 22.11 -21.80 13.31
C THR A 660 22.67 -20.67 14.15
N GLY A 661 21.80 -19.93 14.83
CA GLY A 661 22.20 -18.74 15.56
C GLY A 661 21.14 -18.26 16.55
N THR A 662 21.53 -17.27 17.34
CA THR A 662 20.68 -16.67 18.36
C THR A 662 19.82 -15.58 17.72
N VAL A 663 18.50 -15.61 17.97
CA VAL A 663 17.56 -14.60 17.50
C VAL A 663 17.83 -13.27 18.20
N ARG A 664 18.00 -12.21 17.38
CA ARG A 664 17.99 -10.81 17.81
C ARG A 664 16.89 -10.04 17.06
N ILE A 665 15.86 -9.65 17.78
CA ILE A 665 14.74 -8.84 17.28
C ILE A 665 15.11 -7.38 17.42
N VAL A 666 15.15 -6.67 16.30
CA VAL A 666 15.52 -5.25 16.22
C VAL A 666 14.50 -4.57 15.31
N THR A 667 13.69 -3.66 15.85
CA THR A 667 12.58 -3.05 15.08
C THR A 667 12.88 -1.64 14.59
N SER A 668 13.99 -1.05 15.04
CA SER A 668 14.44 0.28 14.67
C SER A 668 15.95 0.33 14.46
N ILE A 669 16.40 1.22 13.57
CA ILE A 669 17.82 1.50 13.32
C ILE A 669 18.57 1.89 14.61
N SER A 670 17.89 2.53 15.56
CA SER A 670 18.47 2.97 16.84
C SER A 670 18.90 1.80 17.73
N GLU A 671 18.32 0.62 17.51
CA GLU A 671 18.59 -0.59 18.29
C GLU A 671 19.71 -1.45 17.66
N ILE A 672 20.30 -1.02 16.54
CA ILE A 672 21.38 -1.74 15.83
C ILE A 672 22.55 -2.10 16.76
N GLY A 673 22.86 -1.26 17.74
CA GLY A 673 23.93 -1.51 18.72
C GLY A 673 23.73 -2.77 19.58
N THR A 674 22.53 -3.35 19.60
CA THR A 674 22.22 -4.58 20.35
C THR A 674 22.65 -5.87 19.64
N ILE A 675 22.97 -5.79 18.34
CA ILE A 675 23.32 -6.95 17.51
C ILE A 675 24.74 -7.43 17.84
N GLN A 676 24.85 -8.72 18.14
CA GLN A 676 26.12 -9.40 18.41
C GLN A 676 26.58 -10.21 17.19
N GLU A 677 27.86 -10.60 17.20
CA GLU A 677 28.45 -11.43 16.15
C GLU A 677 27.74 -12.79 16.07
N ASN A 678 27.42 -13.23 14.85
CA ASN A 678 26.68 -14.45 14.54
C ASN A 678 25.22 -14.51 15.04
N ASP A 679 24.61 -13.35 15.35
CA ASP A 679 23.17 -13.30 15.60
C ASP A 679 22.37 -13.53 14.30
N ILE A 680 21.16 -14.09 14.43
CA ILE A 680 20.14 -14.06 13.38
C ILE A 680 19.25 -12.85 13.62
N LEU A 681 19.35 -11.86 12.73
CA LEU A 681 18.54 -10.65 12.81
C LEU A 681 17.11 -10.95 12.42
N VAL A 682 16.17 -10.58 13.28
CA VAL A 682 14.73 -10.62 13.03
C VAL A 682 14.21 -9.19 13.05
N THR A 683 13.65 -8.72 11.93
CA THR A 683 13.08 -7.37 11.83
C THR A 683 11.82 -7.37 10.96
N ARG A 684 11.14 -6.24 10.84
CA ARG A 684 9.96 -6.11 9.98
C ARG A 684 10.36 -6.03 8.52
N ASN A 685 11.20 -5.05 8.23
CA ASN A 685 11.80 -4.79 6.93
C ASN A 685 13.25 -4.33 7.14
N THR A 686 14.02 -4.30 6.06
CA THR A 686 15.38 -3.76 6.05
C THR A 686 15.49 -2.73 4.96
N ASP A 687 16.21 -1.66 5.25
CA ASP A 687 16.55 -0.59 4.31
C ASP A 687 18.10 -0.43 4.22
N PRO A 688 18.64 0.42 3.32
CA PRO A 688 20.09 0.63 3.17
C PRO A 688 20.84 0.99 4.45
N ALA A 689 20.17 1.62 5.42
CA ALA A 689 20.78 1.98 6.69
C ALA A 689 21.14 0.74 7.54
N TRP A 690 20.56 -0.43 7.27
CA TRP A 690 20.91 -1.66 7.98
C TRP A 690 22.20 -2.31 7.47
N THR A 691 22.70 -1.92 6.30
CA THR A 691 23.88 -2.54 5.66
C THR A 691 25.08 -2.76 6.60
N PRO A 692 25.45 -1.82 7.51
CA PRO A 692 26.59 -2.01 8.43
C PRO A 692 26.52 -3.27 9.28
N VAL A 693 25.32 -3.72 9.68
CA VAL A 693 25.19 -4.87 10.58
C VAL A 693 25.26 -6.20 9.85
N PHE A 694 25.02 -6.24 8.53
CA PHE A 694 24.90 -7.50 7.78
C PHE A 694 26.16 -8.35 7.85
N LYS A 695 27.33 -7.74 8.00
CA LYS A 695 28.60 -8.46 8.17
C LYS A 695 28.67 -9.26 9.48
N LYS A 696 27.97 -8.80 10.53
CA LYS A 696 27.93 -9.45 11.84
C LYS A 696 26.92 -10.59 11.91
N LEU A 697 26.00 -10.67 10.94
CA LEU A 697 24.87 -11.58 11.00
C LEU A 697 25.25 -12.99 10.56
N ALA A 698 24.75 -13.99 11.29
CA ALA A 698 24.73 -15.36 10.80
C ALA A 698 23.58 -15.57 9.80
N GLY A 699 22.49 -14.81 9.91
CA GLY A 699 21.34 -14.88 9.01
C GLY A 699 20.33 -13.74 9.20
N LEU A 700 19.38 -13.62 8.27
CA LEU A 700 18.35 -12.59 8.27
C LEU A 700 16.94 -13.18 8.17
N ILE A 701 16.02 -12.69 8.99
CA ILE A 701 14.58 -12.95 8.93
C ILE A 701 13.83 -11.61 8.87
N THR A 702 12.96 -11.43 7.88
CA THR A 702 12.08 -10.25 7.80
C THR A 702 10.60 -10.62 7.71
N GLU A 703 9.73 -9.83 8.33
CA GLU A 703 8.28 -10.01 8.25
C GLU A 703 7.70 -9.70 6.88
N THR A 704 8.29 -8.73 6.19
CA THR A 704 7.90 -8.30 4.84
C THR A 704 9.07 -8.38 3.85
N GLY A 705 8.78 -8.21 2.57
CA GLY A 705 9.76 -8.28 1.48
C GLY A 705 9.81 -9.63 0.77
N GLY A 706 10.24 -9.62 -0.50
CA GLY A 706 10.45 -10.82 -1.32
C GLY A 706 11.93 -11.06 -1.66
N ILE A 707 12.18 -12.01 -2.58
CA ILE A 707 13.53 -12.43 -3.06
C ILE A 707 14.38 -11.30 -3.65
N LEU A 708 13.73 -10.20 -4.03
CA LEU A 708 14.34 -9.03 -4.64
C LEU A 708 14.22 -7.78 -3.76
N SER A 709 13.86 -7.95 -2.48
CA SER A 709 13.89 -6.89 -1.48
C SER A 709 15.32 -6.47 -1.16
N HIS A 710 15.49 -5.27 -0.59
CA HIS A 710 16.80 -4.77 -0.17
C HIS A 710 17.51 -5.77 0.74
N GLY A 711 16.82 -6.30 1.76
CA GLY A 711 17.36 -7.31 2.66
C GLY A 711 17.81 -8.57 1.95
N ALA A 712 17.08 -9.02 0.93
CA ALA A 712 17.47 -10.17 0.11
C ALA A 712 18.71 -9.89 -0.74
N VAL A 713 18.80 -8.71 -1.37
CA VAL A 713 19.97 -8.30 -2.18
C VAL A 713 21.21 -8.20 -1.31
N VAL A 714 21.13 -7.46 -0.20
CA VAL A 714 22.24 -7.27 0.72
C VAL A 714 22.62 -8.59 1.39
N SER A 715 21.67 -9.45 1.75
CA SER A 715 21.99 -10.77 2.30
C SER A 715 22.81 -11.63 1.33
N ARG A 716 22.45 -11.63 0.04
CA ARG A 716 23.22 -12.30 -1.02
C ARG A 716 24.60 -11.67 -1.20
N GLU A 717 24.71 -10.37 -0.99
CA GLU A 717 25.99 -9.68 -1.00
C GLU A 717 26.87 -10.09 0.19
N TYR A 718 26.34 -10.21 1.39
CA TYR A 718 27.13 -10.64 2.55
C TYR A 718 27.22 -12.17 2.68
N THR A 719 26.68 -12.92 1.71
CA THR A 719 26.61 -14.39 1.73
C THR A 719 25.99 -14.94 3.01
N ILE A 720 25.05 -14.21 3.58
CA ILE A 720 24.29 -14.64 4.76
C ILE A 720 22.98 -15.30 4.29
N PRO A 721 22.58 -16.43 4.86
CA PRO A 721 21.27 -17.02 4.60
C PRO A 721 20.14 -16.07 5.02
N ALA A 722 19.09 -15.97 4.19
CA ALA A 722 17.99 -15.05 4.47
C ALA A 722 16.63 -15.60 4.06
N ILE A 723 15.63 -15.36 4.91
CA ILE A 723 14.22 -15.67 4.67
C ILE A 723 13.40 -14.40 4.89
N THR A 724 12.60 -14.01 3.92
CA THR A 724 11.72 -12.85 4.02
C THR A 724 10.25 -13.28 4.02
N ALA A 725 9.32 -12.33 4.19
CA ALA A 725 7.89 -12.60 4.26
C ALA A 725 7.52 -13.64 5.36
N VAL A 726 8.26 -13.66 6.46
CA VAL A 726 8.00 -14.53 7.61
C VAL A 726 6.98 -13.85 8.52
N LYS A 727 5.72 -14.23 8.34
CA LYS A 727 4.60 -13.61 9.04
C LYS A 727 4.84 -13.55 10.55
N GLN A 728 4.68 -12.36 11.14
CA GLN A 728 4.76 -12.16 12.60
C GLN A 728 6.10 -12.63 13.21
N ALA A 729 7.19 -12.66 12.44
CA ALA A 729 8.49 -13.11 12.94
C ALA A 729 8.93 -12.39 14.22
N THR A 730 8.65 -11.08 14.33
CA THR A 730 9.04 -10.25 15.49
C THR A 730 8.22 -10.54 16.75
N THR A 731 7.08 -11.22 16.62
CA THR A 731 6.23 -11.61 17.75
C THR A 731 6.25 -13.11 18.03
N LEU A 732 6.47 -13.94 17.01
CA LEU A 732 6.57 -15.40 17.12
C LEU A 732 7.91 -15.84 17.71
N LEU A 733 9.01 -15.21 17.27
CA LEU A 733 10.34 -15.50 17.78
C LEU A 733 10.62 -14.65 19.03
N LYS A 734 11.57 -15.08 19.85
CA LYS A 734 11.99 -14.36 21.07
C LYS A 734 13.47 -14.04 21.04
N ASN A 735 13.83 -12.85 21.53
CA ASN A 735 15.23 -12.48 21.76
C ASN A 735 15.95 -13.57 22.59
N GLY A 736 17.12 -14.02 22.11
CA GLY A 736 17.91 -15.07 22.77
C GLY A 736 17.54 -16.51 22.39
N GLN A 737 16.52 -16.72 21.54
CA GLN A 737 16.11 -18.06 21.09
C GLN A 737 17.09 -18.63 20.06
N GLN A 738 17.43 -19.91 20.17
CA GLN A 738 18.23 -20.62 19.16
C GLN A 738 17.33 -21.18 18.06
N ILE A 739 17.66 -20.85 16.81
CA ILE A 739 16.93 -21.35 15.63
C ILE A 739 17.91 -21.77 14.54
N THR A 740 17.47 -22.69 13.69
CA THR A 740 18.15 -23.03 12.43
C THR A 740 17.39 -22.41 11.27
N LEU A 741 18.08 -21.62 10.46
CA LEU A 741 17.55 -20.90 9.30
C LEU A 741 18.00 -21.61 8.02
N ASP A 742 17.07 -22.05 7.18
CA ASP A 742 17.35 -22.54 5.82
C ASP A 742 16.88 -21.52 4.78
N GLY A 743 17.82 -20.71 4.30
CA GLY A 743 17.59 -19.68 3.29
C GLY A 743 17.37 -20.23 1.87
N ASN A 744 17.63 -21.52 1.64
CA ASN A 744 17.36 -22.17 0.35
C ASN A 744 15.86 -22.49 0.21
N THR A 745 15.29 -23.11 1.24
CA THR A 745 13.90 -23.58 1.24
C THR A 745 12.91 -22.58 1.83
N GLY A 746 13.40 -21.58 2.59
CA GLY A 746 12.55 -20.63 3.28
C GLY A 746 11.95 -21.17 4.57
N ILE A 747 12.62 -22.12 5.23
CA ILE A 747 12.13 -22.77 6.46
C ILE A 747 12.99 -22.35 7.67
N ILE A 748 12.32 -22.02 8.78
CA ILE A 748 12.92 -21.78 10.09
C ILE A 748 12.56 -22.94 11.00
N TYR A 749 13.58 -23.59 11.58
CA TYR A 749 13.42 -24.66 12.55
C TYR A 749 13.68 -24.12 13.95
N ILE A 750 12.65 -24.14 14.80
CA ILE A 750 12.80 -23.80 16.21
C ILE A 750 13.32 -25.01 16.98
N GLN A 751 14.51 -24.89 17.58
CA GLN A 751 15.04 -25.94 18.44
C GLN A 751 14.26 -25.94 19.77
N LYS A 752 13.60 -27.05 20.12
CA LYS A 752 13.04 -27.22 21.47
C LYS A 752 14.21 -27.18 22.47
N ARG A 753 14.11 -26.35 23.51
CA ARG A 753 14.95 -26.52 24.70
C ARG A 753 14.70 -27.95 25.18
N LYS A 754 15.76 -28.76 25.29
CA LYS A 754 15.72 -29.91 26.20
C LYS A 754 15.45 -29.31 27.58
N GLU A 755 14.30 -29.63 28.15
CA GLU A 755 13.94 -29.29 29.53
C GLU A 755 14.99 -29.79 30.52
#